data_AF-A0ABD3AAC8-F1
#
_entry.id   AF-A0ABD3AAC8-F1
#
_cell.length_a   1.000
_cell.length_b   1.000
_cell.length_c   1.000
_cell.angle_alpha   90.00
_cell.angle_beta   90.00
_cell.angle_gamma   90.00
#
_symmetry.space_group_name_H-M   'P 1'
#
loop_
_entity.id
_entity.type
_entity.pdbx_description
1 polymer ?
#
loop_
_entity_poly.entity_id
_entity_poly.type
_entity_poly.pdbx_seq_one_letter_code
_entity_poly.pdbx_strand_id
1 'polypeptide(L)'
;MAKKRTTIQLNLTLCCCFLFIDFCFSIIGTQKTDTIFQGQEFRDWEHLNSDNKVFRLQFFSPGNTKNRYLGIFYNLPPDVTPNDYDKRPVWVANRDSPIPDASGNLMIDTDGKFMISYGEGQEFVFFIAPARSNVSSRLLDNGNLVFQELNNSDGSVKQILWQSFDQPTDTLLPGMKLGLNFKTGQRWLLTSWISDQVPASGSVTFGVDPTNQLMIWWRGSVVWNSGIWQNGHFDYMQNLATASDQYGDLNFSYVSDEEKKYFIYSASEGQILTRYTLDSSGIVNDSTGSPTFGACTPHPAFVPGCNMEILSPCRRADLDREGDLLFDQTQGFPYGDSIVLDKNNYSLFDCRVECRSKCSCVAYASISDNGTGCEIWSNLQFEMTDFKQSREIFVIRRKPGIIGSWVGVAVGFTIFTAFWCLCIVMLRRIRAEANLGNKMREKRLLYELQRAAAPAIYKRAKSRDEKIGHELQVFSLESIELATNSFSNRNKLGEGGFGSVYKGELLDGRAVATKRLARTSGQGFQEFKNEILLIAKLQHTNLVKLLGCCIEDEEKILVYDYMTNKSLDLFLFDPHRKELLKWTNRLNIIEGVAQGLLYLHKYSRLRVIHRDLKASNILLDDNMTPKISDFGMARIFGAQVSEENTNRIVGTYGYMSPEYALNGVVSEKTDVFSFGVLLLEIISGKKNHRSYDSERPLNLIGLAWEMWSEGRALELVDPILEDSSHSKNEVMRCIHVGLLCVQDQAKDRPSMSDVVSMLTNDNLHLPAPKQPAFFIGLVATQEPEKEQEIKDPNLKKCSIKHLSISEMEPR
;
A
#
# COMPACT_ATOMS: atom_id res chain seq x y z
N MET A 1 24.20 20.68 -53.89
CA MET A 1 23.03 20.79 -52.97
C MET A 1 21.66 20.67 -53.65
N ALA A 2 21.53 20.69 -54.98
CA ALA A 2 20.22 20.62 -55.65
C ALA A 2 19.60 19.20 -55.69
N LYS A 3 20.40 18.13 -55.85
CA LYS A 3 19.90 16.75 -55.98
C LYS A 3 19.30 16.14 -54.69
N LYS A 4 19.66 16.66 -53.51
CA LYS A 4 19.17 16.17 -52.21
C LYS A 4 17.83 16.79 -51.80
N ARG A 5 17.45 17.95 -52.34
CA ARG A 5 16.15 18.59 -52.07
C ARG A 5 15.00 17.94 -52.84
N THR A 6 15.24 17.46 -54.06
CA THR A 6 14.20 16.85 -54.91
C THR A 6 13.73 15.49 -54.39
N THR A 7 14.64 14.67 -53.83
CA THR A 7 14.29 13.36 -53.25
C THR A 7 13.51 13.50 -51.92
N ILE A 8 13.81 14.53 -51.13
CA ILE A 8 13.09 14.81 -49.88
C ILE A 8 11.69 15.35 -50.18
N GLN A 9 11.52 16.21 -51.19
CA GLN A 9 10.20 16.66 -51.63
C GLN A 9 9.36 15.51 -52.22
N LEU A 10 9.94 14.62 -53.03
CA LEU A 10 9.19 13.49 -53.61
C LEU A 10 8.71 12.51 -52.52
N ASN A 11 9.53 12.25 -51.51
CA ASN A 11 9.16 11.39 -50.38
C ASN A 11 8.16 12.06 -49.42
N LEU A 12 8.22 13.39 -49.24
CA LEU A 12 7.21 14.11 -48.45
C LEU A 12 5.85 14.12 -49.16
N THR A 13 5.85 14.27 -50.48
CA THR A 13 4.60 14.27 -51.26
C THR A 13 3.98 12.88 -51.33
N LEU A 14 4.80 11.81 -51.48
CA LEU A 14 4.31 10.43 -51.38
C LEU A 14 3.76 10.11 -49.98
N CYS A 15 4.46 10.54 -48.93
CA CYS A 15 4.02 10.32 -47.55
C CYS A 15 2.72 11.08 -47.23
N CYS A 16 2.56 12.31 -47.73
CA CYS A 16 1.30 13.05 -47.63
C CYS A 16 0.16 12.41 -48.44
N CYS A 17 0.44 11.78 -49.58
CA CYS A 17 -0.57 11.02 -50.33
C CYS A 17 -0.97 9.71 -49.63
N PHE A 18 -0.04 8.99 -49.00
CA PHE A 18 -0.36 7.82 -48.18
C PHE A 18 -1.17 8.19 -46.93
N LEU A 19 -0.80 9.29 -46.25
CA LEU A 19 -1.56 9.80 -45.11
C LEU A 19 -2.95 10.33 -45.50
N PHE A 20 -3.12 10.91 -46.71
CA PHE A 20 -4.44 11.28 -47.21
C PHE A 20 -5.28 10.07 -47.62
N ILE A 21 -4.66 9.00 -48.12
CA ILE A 21 -5.37 7.76 -48.48
C ILE A 21 -5.82 7.02 -47.21
N ASP A 22 -4.98 6.92 -46.17
CA ASP A 22 -5.37 6.34 -44.87
C ASP A 22 -6.41 7.20 -44.13
N PHE A 23 -6.34 8.53 -44.26
CA PHE A 23 -7.36 9.44 -43.72
C PHE A 23 -8.69 9.36 -44.50
N CYS A 24 -8.65 9.08 -45.81
CA CYS A 24 -9.85 8.84 -46.61
C CYS A 24 -10.45 7.44 -46.40
N PHE A 25 -9.65 6.40 -46.09
CA PHE A 25 -10.18 5.06 -45.78
C PHE A 25 -10.81 4.98 -44.37
N SER A 26 -10.44 5.86 -43.45
CA SER A 26 -11.02 5.90 -42.09
C SER A 26 -12.38 6.60 -42.01
N ILE A 27 -12.86 7.22 -43.10
CA ILE A 27 -14.08 8.07 -43.11
C ILE A 27 -15.24 7.45 -43.92
N ILE A 28 -15.09 6.24 -44.49
CA ILE A 28 -16.15 5.57 -45.26
C ILE A 28 -16.50 4.20 -44.67
N GLY A 29 -16.83 4.16 -43.38
CA GLY A 29 -17.67 3.10 -42.82
C GLY A 29 -19.13 3.53 -42.92
N THR A 30 -19.91 2.92 -43.79
CA THR A 30 -21.36 3.18 -43.87
C THR A 30 -22.02 2.70 -42.57
N GLN A 31 -22.47 3.64 -41.74
CA GLN A 31 -23.21 3.33 -40.52
C GLN A 31 -24.57 2.75 -40.93
N LYS A 32 -24.83 1.49 -40.56
CA LYS A 32 -26.16 0.91 -40.68
C LYS A 32 -26.99 1.14 -39.43
N THR A 33 -28.31 1.16 -39.61
CA THR A 33 -29.30 1.09 -38.54
C THR A 33 -29.07 -0.14 -37.67
N ASP A 34 -29.66 -0.19 -36.49
CA ASP A 34 -29.62 -1.31 -35.53
C ASP A 34 -30.23 -2.63 -36.06
N THR A 35 -30.80 -2.62 -37.25
CA THR A 35 -31.55 -3.71 -37.86
C THR A 35 -31.02 -4.05 -39.26
N ILE A 36 -30.88 -5.36 -39.54
CA ILE A 36 -30.61 -5.96 -40.84
C ILE A 36 -31.91 -6.62 -41.33
N PHE A 37 -32.40 -6.17 -42.48
CA PHE A 37 -33.57 -6.75 -43.13
C PHE A 37 -33.18 -7.82 -44.14
N GLN A 38 -34.15 -8.67 -44.48
CA GLN A 38 -34.00 -9.67 -45.53
C GLN A 38 -33.49 -9.07 -46.85
N GLY A 39 -32.47 -9.69 -47.44
CA GLY A 39 -31.81 -9.23 -48.67
C GLY A 39 -30.76 -8.12 -48.48
N GLN A 40 -30.57 -7.60 -47.26
CA GLN A 40 -29.49 -6.66 -46.98
C GLN A 40 -28.20 -7.41 -46.64
N GLU A 41 -27.08 -6.95 -47.22
CA GLU A 41 -25.73 -7.45 -46.99
C GLU A 41 -25.00 -6.58 -45.97
N PHE A 42 -24.42 -7.14 -44.91
CA PHE A 42 -23.56 -6.45 -43.95
C PHE A 42 -22.11 -6.91 -44.14
N ARG A 43 -21.30 -6.03 -44.74
CA ARG A 43 -19.94 -6.37 -45.19
C ARG A 43 -18.88 -6.15 -44.13
N ASP A 44 -17.70 -6.73 -44.33
CA ASP A 44 -16.56 -6.71 -43.42
C ASP A 44 -16.15 -5.32 -42.89
N TRP A 45 -16.29 -4.27 -43.71
CA TRP A 45 -15.94 -2.88 -43.36
C TRP A 45 -17.11 -2.06 -42.77
N GLU A 46 -18.28 -2.66 -42.63
CA GLU A 46 -19.46 -2.02 -42.04
C GLU A 46 -19.55 -2.26 -40.54
N HIS A 47 -20.29 -1.40 -39.85
CA HIS A 47 -20.64 -1.57 -38.44
C HIS A 47 -22.11 -1.24 -38.20
N LEU A 48 -22.71 -1.94 -37.24
CA LEU A 48 -24.11 -1.80 -36.84
C LEU A 48 -24.15 -1.46 -35.36
N ASN A 49 -24.75 -0.32 -35.01
CA ASN A 49 -24.87 0.13 -33.62
C ASN A 49 -26.26 -0.22 -33.09
N SER A 50 -26.37 -0.54 -31.81
CA SER A 50 -27.66 -0.61 -31.12
C SER A 50 -28.36 0.77 -31.13
N ASP A 51 -29.66 0.81 -30.83
CA ASP A 51 -30.50 2.01 -30.93
C ASP A 51 -29.91 3.22 -30.16
N ASN A 52 -29.59 3.03 -28.88
CA ASN A 52 -28.92 4.03 -28.04
C ASN A 52 -27.38 4.01 -28.17
N LYS A 53 -26.85 3.29 -29.16
CA LYS A 53 -25.41 3.20 -29.48
C LYS A 53 -24.56 2.71 -28.29
N VAL A 54 -25.10 1.81 -27.48
CA VAL A 54 -24.37 1.18 -26.37
C VAL A 54 -23.46 0.07 -26.89
N PHE A 55 -23.95 -0.73 -27.85
CA PHE A 55 -23.22 -1.84 -28.43
C PHE A 55 -23.02 -1.65 -29.93
N ARG A 56 -21.97 -2.26 -30.46
CA ARG A 56 -21.64 -2.28 -31.88
C ARG A 56 -21.33 -3.70 -32.33
N LEU A 57 -21.94 -4.13 -33.43
CA LEU A 57 -21.61 -5.34 -34.17
C LEU A 57 -20.68 -4.99 -35.34
N GLN A 58 -19.56 -5.69 -35.46
CA GLN A 58 -18.59 -5.50 -36.56
C GLN A 58 -17.72 -6.74 -36.76
N PHE A 59 -17.11 -6.87 -37.95
CA PHE A 59 -16.06 -7.84 -38.17
C PHE A 59 -14.72 -7.34 -37.59
N PHE A 60 -13.92 -8.25 -37.06
CA PHE A 60 -12.62 -7.95 -36.47
C PHE A 60 -11.62 -9.08 -36.70
N SER A 61 -10.34 -8.79 -36.49
CA SER A 61 -9.27 -9.78 -36.46
C SER A 61 -8.44 -9.62 -35.19
N PRO A 62 -8.33 -10.66 -34.34
CA PRO A 62 -7.47 -10.63 -33.16
C PRO A 62 -5.99 -10.80 -33.58
N GLY A 63 -5.13 -10.02 -32.93
CA GLY A 63 -3.69 -10.05 -33.14
C GLY A 63 -3.27 -9.69 -34.56
N ASN A 64 -2.27 -10.42 -35.07
CA ASN A 64 -1.74 -10.24 -36.42
C ASN A 64 -2.26 -11.30 -37.41
N THR A 65 -3.43 -11.88 -37.14
CA THR A 65 -4.01 -12.91 -38.02
C THR A 65 -4.76 -12.28 -39.20
N LYS A 66 -5.02 -13.07 -40.25
CA LYS A 66 -5.95 -12.68 -41.32
C LYS A 66 -7.38 -13.16 -41.04
N ASN A 67 -7.54 -14.02 -40.04
CA ASN A 67 -8.80 -14.61 -39.69
C ASN A 67 -9.78 -13.53 -39.22
N ARG A 68 -10.97 -13.53 -39.82
CA ARG A 68 -12.04 -12.59 -39.50
C ARG A 68 -13.12 -13.28 -38.68
N TYR A 69 -13.62 -12.53 -37.71
CA TYR A 69 -14.68 -12.93 -36.81
C TYR A 69 -15.72 -11.82 -36.72
N LEU A 70 -16.98 -12.19 -36.61
CA LEU A 70 -18.06 -11.26 -36.30
C LEU A 70 -18.20 -11.15 -34.78
N GLY A 71 -18.12 -9.94 -34.22
CA GLY A 71 -18.19 -9.72 -32.79
C GLY A 71 -19.07 -8.53 -32.39
N ILE A 72 -19.59 -8.59 -31.17
CA ILE A 72 -20.31 -7.49 -30.51
C ILE A 72 -19.36 -6.85 -29.51
N PHE A 73 -19.29 -5.52 -29.50
CA PHE A 73 -18.39 -4.71 -28.69
C PHE A 73 -19.18 -3.65 -27.94
N TYR A 74 -18.64 -3.15 -26.82
CA TYR A 74 -19.09 -1.87 -26.30
C TYR A 74 -18.75 -0.76 -27.28
N ASN A 75 -19.72 0.12 -27.54
CA ASN A 75 -19.54 1.28 -28.40
C ASN A 75 -19.19 2.49 -27.54
N LEU A 76 -17.91 2.59 -27.18
CA LEU A 76 -17.41 3.66 -26.31
C LEU A 76 -17.45 5.03 -27.01
N PRO A 77 -17.71 6.12 -26.26
CA PRO A 77 -17.63 7.48 -26.79
C PRO A 77 -16.24 7.77 -27.36
N PRO A 78 -16.11 8.59 -28.42
CA PRO A 78 -14.82 8.93 -29.04
C PRO A 78 -13.80 9.54 -28.08
N ASP A 79 -14.29 10.15 -27.00
CA ASP A 79 -13.51 10.90 -26.00
C ASP A 79 -12.83 9.97 -24.98
N VAL A 80 -13.25 8.71 -24.92
CA VAL A 80 -12.68 7.68 -24.03
C VAL A 80 -11.60 6.93 -24.80
N THR A 81 -10.38 6.89 -24.25
CA THR A 81 -9.31 6.05 -24.79
C THR A 81 -9.50 4.62 -24.25
N PRO A 82 -9.94 3.65 -25.08
CA PRO A 82 -10.21 2.31 -24.60
C PRO A 82 -8.90 1.64 -24.18
N ASN A 83 -8.89 1.05 -22.98
CA ASN A 83 -7.82 0.15 -22.59
C ASN A 83 -7.90 -1.16 -23.43
N ASP A 84 -6.92 -2.04 -23.33
CA ASP A 84 -6.93 -3.27 -24.13
C ASP A 84 -8.06 -4.25 -23.76
N TYR A 85 -8.60 -4.14 -22.54
CA TYR A 85 -9.75 -4.91 -22.11
C TYR A 85 -11.05 -4.40 -22.77
N ASP A 86 -11.23 -3.09 -22.88
CA ASP A 86 -12.39 -2.43 -23.50
C ASP A 86 -12.50 -2.72 -25.00
N LYS A 87 -11.38 -3.01 -25.66
CA LYS A 87 -11.33 -3.37 -27.09
C LYS A 87 -11.81 -4.79 -27.37
N ARG A 88 -12.02 -5.62 -26.34
CA ARG A 88 -12.46 -7.00 -26.51
C ARG A 88 -13.96 -7.09 -26.82
N PRO A 89 -14.35 -7.96 -27.77
CA PRO A 89 -15.76 -8.25 -27.98
C PRO A 89 -16.35 -8.93 -26.74
N VAL A 90 -17.60 -8.64 -26.45
CA VAL A 90 -18.42 -9.30 -25.42
C VAL A 90 -19.13 -10.56 -25.97
N TRP A 91 -19.11 -10.73 -27.29
CA TRP A 91 -19.65 -11.91 -27.97
C TRP A 91 -18.98 -12.11 -29.33
N VAL A 92 -18.71 -13.36 -29.70
CA VAL A 92 -18.08 -13.74 -30.99
C VAL A 92 -18.88 -14.84 -31.66
N ALA A 93 -19.32 -14.60 -32.88
CA ALA A 93 -20.25 -15.44 -33.60
C ALA A 93 -19.63 -16.75 -34.11
N ASN A 94 -18.56 -16.62 -34.90
CA ASN A 94 -17.92 -17.70 -35.63
C ASN A 94 -16.56 -18.07 -34.99
N ARG A 95 -16.52 -18.11 -33.66
CA ARG A 95 -15.29 -18.29 -32.87
C ARG A 95 -14.51 -19.56 -33.22
N ASP A 96 -15.21 -20.64 -33.55
CA ASP A 96 -14.64 -21.95 -33.94
C ASP A 96 -14.60 -22.17 -35.46
N SER A 97 -15.03 -21.17 -36.25
CA SER A 97 -15.09 -21.22 -37.71
C SER A 97 -14.63 -19.87 -38.29
N PRO A 98 -13.33 -19.54 -38.14
CA PRO A 98 -12.79 -18.27 -38.62
C PRO A 98 -12.92 -18.13 -40.13
N ILE A 99 -13.24 -16.92 -40.58
CA ILE A 99 -13.25 -16.60 -42.01
C ILE A 99 -11.80 -16.29 -42.43
N PRO A 100 -11.25 -16.91 -43.49
CA PRO A 100 -9.82 -16.80 -43.82
C PRO A 100 -9.34 -15.39 -44.22
N ASP A 101 -10.24 -14.52 -44.65
CA ASP A 101 -9.95 -13.20 -45.21
C ASP A 101 -11.12 -12.20 -45.01
N ALA A 102 -10.99 -10.99 -45.55
CA ALA A 102 -11.99 -9.91 -45.46
C ALA A 102 -13.21 -10.08 -46.39
N SER A 103 -13.56 -11.31 -46.77
CA SER A 103 -14.75 -11.60 -47.61
C SER A 103 -16.04 -11.83 -46.81
N GLY A 104 -16.00 -11.70 -45.49
CA GLY A 104 -17.16 -11.90 -44.62
C GLY A 104 -18.33 -10.96 -44.95
N ASN A 105 -19.51 -11.56 -45.11
CA ASN A 105 -20.76 -10.85 -45.37
C ASN A 105 -21.90 -11.48 -44.57
N LEU A 106 -22.36 -10.79 -43.52
CA LEU A 106 -23.51 -11.18 -42.72
C LEU A 106 -24.80 -10.78 -43.45
N MET A 107 -25.73 -11.70 -43.62
CA MET A 107 -26.98 -11.43 -44.33
C MET A 107 -28.11 -12.35 -43.91
N ILE A 108 -29.31 -11.98 -44.33
CA ILE A 108 -30.48 -12.86 -44.34
C ILE A 108 -30.84 -13.07 -45.81
N ASP A 109 -30.73 -14.31 -46.29
CA ASP A 109 -31.00 -14.61 -47.70
C ASP A 109 -32.51 -14.52 -48.04
N THR A 110 -32.84 -14.69 -49.33
CA THR A 110 -34.23 -14.65 -49.81
C THR A 110 -35.11 -15.76 -49.27
N ASP A 111 -34.53 -16.83 -48.73
CA ASP A 111 -35.24 -17.98 -48.16
C ASP A 111 -35.40 -17.86 -46.64
N GLY A 112 -34.87 -16.80 -46.02
CA GLY A 112 -35.00 -16.51 -44.59
C GLY A 112 -33.92 -17.16 -43.73
N LYS A 113 -32.77 -17.51 -44.32
CA LYS A 113 -31.61 -18.06 -43.64
C LYS A 113 -30.69 -16.94 -43.16
N PHE A 114 -30.47 -16.88 -41.86
CA PHE A 114 -29.56 -15.92 -41.23
C PHE A 114 -28.16 -16.51 -41.15
N MET A 115 -27.19 -15.89 -41.83
CA MET A 115 -25.86 -16.50 -42.04
C MET A 115 -24.76 -15.47 -42.35
N ILE A 116 -23.51 -15.91 -42.21
CA ILE A 116 -22.33 -15.25 -42.78
C ILE A 116 -21.92 -16.01 -44.03
N SER A 117 -21.89 -15.34 -45.18
CA SER A 117 -21.29 -15.83 -46.42
C SER A 117 -19.85 -15.34 -46.54
N TYR A 118 -18.96 -16.16 -47.09
CA TYR A 118 -17.56 -15.81 -47.32
C TYR A 118 -16.90 -16.70 -48.38
N GLY A 119 -15.79 -16.22 -48.95
CA GLY A 119 -15.03 -16.94 -49.99
C GLY A 119 -15.87 -17.34 -51.22
N GLU A 120 -15.54 -18.47 -51.83
CA GLU A 120 -16.26 -19.05 -52.97
C GLU A 120 -17.47 -19.90 -52.52
N GLY A 121 -18.40 -19.29 -51.77
CA GLY A 121 -19.67 -19.93 -51.40
C GLY A 121 -19.66 -20.73 -50.09
N GLN A 122 -18.76 -20.40 -49.16
CA GLN A 122 -18.79 -20.96 -47.80
C GLN A 122 -19.76 -20.18 -46.92
N GLU A 123 -20.36 -20.87 -45.96
CA GLU A 123 -21.48 -20.35 -45.18
C GLU A 123 -21.36 -20.75 -43.71
N PHE A 124 -21.61 -19.80 -42.82
CA PHE A 124 -21.82 -20.02 -41.39
C PHE A 124 -23.27 -19.68 -41.05
N VAL A 125 -24.09 -20.67 -40.70
CA VAL A 125 -25.54 -20.51 -40.55
C VAL A 125 -25.92 -20.38 -39.08
N PHE A 126 -26.57 -19.28 -38.71
CA PHE A 126 -27.11 -19.10 -37.35
C PHE A 126 -28.45 -19.80 -37.18
N PHE A 127 -29.38 -19.57 -38.12
CA PHE A 127 -30.75 -20.04 -38.04
C PHE A 127 -31.41 -20.04 -39.42
N ILE A 128 -32.39 -20.92 -39.61
CA ILE A 128 -33.23 -20.98 -40.82
C ILE A 128 -34.68 -20.73 -40.40
N ALA A 129 -35.27 -19.64 -40.87
CA ALA A 129 -36.65 -19.30 -40.54
C ALA A 129 -37.64 -20.29 -41.18
N PRO A 130 -38.85 -20.44 -40.61
CA PRO A 130 -39.95 -21.12 -41.29
C PRO A 130 -40.27 -20.47 -42.65
N ALA A 131 -40.69 -21.27 -43.62
CA ALA A 131 -40.97 -20.78 -44.97
C ALA A 131 -42.05 -19.68 -44.98
N ARG A 132 -41.79 -18.58 -45.71
CA ARG A 132 -42.65 -17.39 -45.86
C ARG A 132 -42.78 -16.47 -44.64
N SER A 133 -41.88 -16.58 -43.67
CA SER A 133 -41.80 -15.60 -42.57
C SER A 133 -41.12 -14.30 -43.04
N ASN A 134 -41.69 -13.15 -42.69
CA ASN A 134 -41.00 -11.86 -42.80
C ASN A 134 -40.05 -11.74 -41.62
N VAL A 135 -38.76 -11.55 -41.86
CA VAL A 135 -37.72 -11.69 -40.84
C VAL A 135 -36.74 -10.52 -40.84
N SER A 136 -36.22 -10.20 -39.66
CA SER A 136 -35.13 -9.26 -39.48
C SER A 136 -34.19 -9.70 -38.37
N SER A 137 -32.97 -9.16 -38.36
CA SER A 137 -32.06 -9.26 -37.22
C SER A 137 -31.81 -7.88 -36.64
N ARG A 138 -31.86 -7.75 -35.31
CA ARG A 138 -31.71 -6.47 -34.60
C ARG A 138 -30.73 -6.60 -33.44
N LEU A 139 -29.85 -5.61 -33.28
CA LEU A 139 -28.98 -5.49 -32.11
C LEU A 139 -29.65 -4.61 -31.05
N LEU A 140 -29.94 -5.19 -29.89
CA LEU A 140 -30.57 -4.48 -28.78
C LEU A 140 -29.53 -3.77 -27.90
N ASP A 141 -29.98 -2.77 -27.11
CA ASP A 141 -29.11 -1.98 -26.22
C ASP A 141 -28.57 -2.73 -25.00
N ASN A 142 -29.06 -3.94 -24.74
CA ASN A 142 -28.47 -4.86 -23.77
C ASN A 142 -27.36 -5.75 -24.38
N GLY A 143 -27.05 -5.58 -25.68
CA GLY A 143 -26.04 -6.35 -26.40
C GLY A 143 -26.57 -7.63 -27.03
N ASN A 144 -27.86 -7.94 -26.90
CA ASN A 144 -28.45 -9.14 -27.50
C ASN A 144 -28.74 -8.90 -29.00
N LEU A 145 -28.07 -9.66 -29.87
CA LEU A 145 -28.42 -9.79 -31.28
C LEU A 145 -29.57 -10.80 -31.43
N VAL A 146 -30.73 -10.33 -31.86
CA VAL A 146 -31.93 -11.15 -32.04
C VAL A 146 -32.24 -11.34 -33.51
N PHE A 147 -32.72 -12.53 -33.88
CA PHE A 147 -33.33 -12.83 -35.16
C PHE A 147 -34.81 -13.10 -34.93
N GLN A 148 -35.67 -12.34 -35.58
CA GLN A 148 -37.08 -12.21 -35.21
C GLN A 148 -38.00 -12.29 -36.41
N GLU A 149 -39.18 -12.88 -36.20
CA GLU A 149 -40.27 -12.88 -37.15
C GLU A 149 -41.13 -11.63 -36.95
N LEU A 150 -41.48 -10.97 -38.05
CA LEU A 150 -42.29 -9.76 -38.09
C LEU A 150 -43.70 -10.07 -38.58
N ASN A 151 -44.67 -9.34 -38.06
CA ASN A 151 -46.04 -9.35 -38.56
C ASN A 151 -46.12 -8.66 -39.93
N ASN A 152 -46.75 -9.33 -40.90
CA ASN A 152 -46.90 -8.80 -42.26
C ASN A 152 -47.79 -7.55 -42.35
N SER A 153 -48.62 -7.29 -41.34
CA SER A 153 -49.59 -6.18 -41.33
C SER A 153 -49.01 -4.84 -40.89
N ASP A 154 -48.13 -4.85 -39.88
CA ASP A 154 -47.66 -3.64 -39.18
C ASP A 154 -46.13 -3.64 -38.93
N GLY A 155 -45.42 -4.72 -39.26
CA GLY A 155 -43.99 -4.85 -39.02
C GLY A 155 -43.61 -5.05 -37.55
N SER A 156 -44.58 -5.27 -36.65
CA SER A 156 -44.28 -5.52 -35.23
C SER A 156 -43.65 -6.90 -35.03
N VAL A 157 -42.88 -7.06 -33.96
CA VAL A 157 -42.22 -8.33 -33.64
C VAL A 157 -43.27 -9.35 -33.21
N LYS A 158 -43.40 -10.44 -33.97
CA LYS A 158 -44.30 -11.56 -33.69
C LYS A 158 -43.68 -12.51 -32.67
N GLN A 159 -42.42 -12.90 -32.89
CA GLN A 159 -41.64 -13.76 -31.99
C GLN A 159 -40.14 -13.67 -32.28
N ILE A 160 -39.33 -14.00 -31.28
CA ILE A 160 -37.87 -14.18 -31.43
C ILE A 160 -37.62 -15.63 -31.84
N LEU A 161 -36.93 -15.83 -32.97
CA LEU A 161 -36.59 -17.14 -33.51
C LEU A 161 -35.21 -17.62 -33.03
N TRP A 162 -34.26 -16.69 -32.87
CA TRP A 162 -32.91 -16.96 -32.37
C TRP A 162 -32.36 -15.73 -31.65
N GLN A 163 -31.45 -15.93 -30.69
CA GLN A 163 -30.77 -14.83 -30.01
C GLN A 163 -29.36 -15.22 -29.57
N SER A 164 -28.45 -14.24 -29.61
CA SER A 164 -27.05 -14.40 -29.16
C SER A 164 -26.92 -14.78 -27.69
N PHE A 165 -27.84 -14.32 -26.82
CA PHE A 165 -27.82 -14.63 -25.39
C PHE A 165 -28.01 -16.12 -25.06
N ASP A 166 -28.55 -16.91 -26.00
CA ASP A 166 -28.64 -18.36 -25.84
C ASP A 166 -27.34 -19.09 -26.23
N GLN A 167 -26.38 -18.38 -26.81
CA GLN A 167 -25.06 -18.89 -27.21
C GLN A 167 -23.95 -17.96 -26.69
N PRO A 168 -23.78 -17.86 -25.36
CA PRO A 168 -22.70 -17.07 -24.77
C PRO A 168 -21.32 -17.52 -25.24
N THR A 169 -20.36 -16.59 -25.22
CA THR A 169 -18.94 -16.89 -25.47
C THR A 169 -18.16 -16.94 -24.16
N ASP A 170 -17.31 -15.97 -23.87
CA ASP A 170 -16.54 -15.88 -22.61
C ASP A 170 -17.06 -14.78 -21.66
N THR A 171 -18.01 -13.96 -22.09
CA THR A 171 -18.57 -12.85 -21.29
C THR A 171 -20.02 -13.08 -20.89
N LEU A 172 -20.35 -12.72 -19.64
CA LEU A 172 -21.71 -12.58 -19.12
C LEU A 172 -22.06 -11.10 -19.01
N LEU A 173 -23.12 -10.68 -19.72
CA LEU A 173 -23.71 -9.34 -19.68
C LEU A 173 -24.97 -9.30 -18.80
N PRO A 174 -25.45 -8.10 -18.40
CA PRO A 174 -26.68 -7.98 -17.64
C PRO A 174 -27.86 -8.55 -18.44
N GLY A 175 -28.67 -9.38 -17.79
CA GLY A 175 -29.79 -10.08 -18.43
C GLY A 175 -29.45 -11.39 -19.12
N MET A 176 -28.17 -11.74 -19.28
CA MET A 176 -27.76 -13.05 -19.77
C MET A 176 -27.96 -14.12 -18.69
N LYS A 177 -28.34 -15.33 -19.12
CA LYS A 177 -28.48 -16.48 -18.23
C LYS A 177 -27.17 -17.25 -18.22
N LEU A 178 -26.82 -17.77 -17.05
CA LEU A 178 -25.75 -18.74 -16.88
C LEU A 178 -26.35 -19.96 -16.20
N GLY A 179 -26.44 -21.11 -16.88
CA GLY A 179 -27.00 -22.33 -16.30
C GLY A 179 -27.59 -23.28 -17.34
N LEU A 180 -28.70 -23.94 -17.00
CA LEU A 180 -29.27 -25.00 -17.80
C LEU A 180 -30.80 -25.04 -17.76
N ASN A 181 -31.39 -25.44 -18.88
CA ASN A 181 -32.80 -25.77 -19.01
C ASN A 181 -32.92 -27.28 -19.21
N PHE A 182 -33.50 -27.98 -18.24
CA PHE A 182 -33.65 -29.43 -18.26
C PHE A 182 -34.67 -29.91 -19.30
N LYS A 183 -35.64 -29.06 -19.64
CA LYS A 183 -36.72 -29.37 -20.60
C LYS A 183 -36.23 -29.31 -22.05
N THR A 184 -35.44 -28.30 -22.39
CA THR A 184 -34.91 -28.12 -23.76
C THR A 184 -33.52 -28.71 -23.93
N GLY A 185 -32.82 -29.01 -22.84
CA GLY A 185 -31.39 -29.38 -22.85
C GLY A 185 -30.46 -28.20 -23.09
N GLN A 186 -30.98 -26.96 -23.19
CA GLN A 186 -30.18 -25.76 -23.42
C GLN A 186 -29.22 -25.55 -22.25
N ARG A 187 -27.96 -25.26 -22.58
CA ARG A 187 -26.94 -24.88 -21.59
C ARG A 187 -26.43 -23.49 -21.94
N TRP A 188 -26.50 -22.58 -20.99
CA TRP A 188 -25.87 -21.28 -21.05
C TRP A 188 -24.56 -21.37 -20.25
N LEU A 189 -23.45 -21.55 -20.95
CA LEU A 189 -22.13 -21.78 -20.37
C LEU A 189 -21.16 -20.76 -20.95
N LEU A 190 -20.39 -20.07 -20.12
CA LEU A 190 -19.25 -19.33 -20.65
C LEU A 190 -18.14 -20.32 -20.97
N THR A 191 -17.45 -20.12 -22.07
CA THR A 191 -16.29 -20.89 -22.51
C THR A 191 -15.18 -19.92 -22.84
N SER A 192 -14.05 -20.03 -22.15
CA SER A 192 -12.91 -19.14 -22.33
C SER A 192 -12.40 -19.17 -23.76
N TRP A 193 -11.64 -18.16 -24.17
CA TRP A 193 -10.82 -18.25 -25.39
C TRP A 193 -9.63 -19.20 -25.14
N ILE A 194 -9.09 -19.82 -26.20
CA ILE A 194 -7.83 -20.59 -26.07
C ILE A 194 -6.71 -19.67 -25.58
N SER A 195 -6.64 -18.47 -26.14
CA SER A 195 -5.71 -17.43 -25.72
C SER A 195 -6.28 -16.06 -26.05
N ASP A 196 -5.60 -15.01 -25.59
CA ASP A 196 -6.03 -13.63 -25.86
C ASP A 196 -6.01 -13.25 -27.35
N GLN A 197 -5.42 -14.08 -28.19
CA GLN A 197 -5.30 -13.89 -29.64
C GLN A 197 -6.13 -14.90 -30.45
N VAL A 198 -6.71 -15.93 -29.80
CA VAL A 198 -7.42 -17.02 -30.48
C VAL A 198 -8.79 -17.23 -29.83
N PRO A 199 -9.86 -16.64 -30.41
CA PRO A 199 -11.22 -16.68 -29.86
C PRO A 199 -11.88 -18.04 -29.79
N ALA A 200 -11.34 -19.04 -30.47
CA ALA A 200 -11.87 -20.40 -30.46
C ALA A 200 -12.09 -20.92 -29.03
N SER A 201 -13.01 -21.87 -28.90
CA SER A 201 -13.44 -22.44 -27.64
C SER A 201 -12.27 -23.07 -26.89
N GLY A 202 -11.92 -22.46 -25.76
CA GLY A 202 -10.87 -22.89 -24.85
C GLY A 202 -11.29 -24.07 -23.98
N SER A 203 -10.38 -24.48 -23.10
CA SER A 203 -10.53 -25.64 -22.23
C SER A 203 -11.28 -25.37 -20.92
N VAL A 204 -11.56 -24.10 -20.61
CA VAL A 204 -12.21 -23.70 -19.36
C VAL A 204 -13.64 -23.24 -19.63
N THR A 205 -14.57 -23.78 -18.85
CA THR A 205 -15.99 -23.40 -18.90
C THR A 205 -16.48 -22.94 -17.54
N PHE A 206 -17.46 -22.05 -17.53
CA PHE A 206 -18.11 -21.52 -16.34
C PHE A 206 -19.62 -21.66 -16.47
N GLY A 207 -20.28 -22.11 -15.42
CA GLY A 207 -21.71 -22.39 -15.45
C GLY A 207 -22.29 -22.78 -14.11
N VAL A 208 -23.48 -23.35 -14.14
CA VAL A 208 -24.21 -23.86 -12.97
C VAL A 208 -24.17 -25.37 -12.94
N ASP A 209 -23.97 -25.95 -11.76
CA ASP A 209 -24.09 -27.39 -11.55
C ASP A 209 -25.50 -27.82 -11.10
N PRO A 210 -25.79 -29.13 -11.07
CA PRO A 210 -27.07 -29.62 -10.57
C PRO A 210 -27.33 -29.34 -9.06
N THR A 211 -26.29 -29.01 -8.28
CA THR A 211 -26.30 -28.80 -6.82
C THR A 211 -26.46 -27.34 -6.40
N ASN A 212 -26.85 -26.46 -7.32
CA ASN A 212 -27.08 -25.03 -7.09
C ASN A 212 -25.82 -24.20 -6.78
N GLN A 213 -24.70 -24.58 -7.38
CA GLN A 213 -23.43 -23.87 -7.30
C GLN A 213 -23.00 -23.39 -8.68
N LEU A 214 -22.30 -22.27 -8.73
CA LEU A 214 -21.53 -21.87 -9.89
C LEU A 214 -20.20 -22.60 -9.86
N MET A 215 -19.80 -23.14 -11.01
CA MET A 215 -18.63 -23.98 -11.13
C MET A 215 -17.80 -23.54 -12.33
N ILE A 216 -16.49 -23.58 -12.15
CA ILE A 216 -15.55 -23.50 -13.27
C ILE A 216 -14.96 -24.89 -13.47
N TRP A 217 -15.04 -25.37 -14.70
CA TRP A 217 -14.47 -26.64 -15.12
C TRP A 217 -13.33 -26.43 -16.08
N TRP A 218 -12.23 -27.16 -15.88
CA TRP A 218 -11.19 -27.35 -16.86
C TRP A 218 -11.33 -28.75 -17.46
N ARG A 219 -11.64 -28.85 -18.76
CA ARG A 219 -11.86 -30.13 -19.46
C ARG A 219 -12.81 -31.08 -18.72
N GLY A 220 -13.84 -30.54 -18.09
CA GLY A 220 -14.82 -31.28 -17.29
C GLY A 220 -14.42 -31.55 -15.83
N SER A 221 -13.17 -31.29 -15.44
CA SER A 221 -12.73 -31.38 -14.04
C SER A 221 -12.99 -30.07 -13.31
N VAL A 222 -13.56 -30.14 -12.11
CA VAL A 222 -13.86 -28.94 -11.30
C VAL A 222 -12.55 -28.29 -10.84
N VAL A 223 -12.37 -27.00 -11.14
CA VAL A 223 -11.23 -26.19 -10.65
C VAL A 223 -11.66 -25.15 -9.62
N TRP A 224 -12.94 -24.78 -9.60
CA TRP A 224 -13.48 -23.82 -8.65
C TRP A 224 -15.00 -23.99 -8.48
N ASN A 225 -15.52 -23.67 -7.30
CA ASN A 225 -16.95 -23.61 -6.99
C ASN A 225 -17.29 -22.36 -6.18
N SER A 226 -18.51 -21.85 -6.31
CA SER A 226 -18.98 -20.67 -5.57
C SER A 226 -19.43 -20.94 -4.14
N GLY A 227 -19.55 -22.20 -3.74
CA GLY A 227 -20.41 -22.58 -2.62
C GLY A 227 -21.89 -22.45 -2.97
N ILE A 228 -22.76 -22.65 -1.98
CA ILE A 228 -24.22 -22.72 -2.18
C ILE A 228 -24.81 -21.30 -2.26
N TRP A 229 -25.85 -21.12 -3.06
CA TRP A 229 -26.64 -19.88 -3.07
C TRP A 229 -27.52 -19.78 -1.81
N GLN A 230 -27.25 -18.81 -0.93
CA GLN A 230 -28.04 -18.53 0.28
C GLN A 230 -28.11 -17.02 0.55
N ASN A 231 -29.24 -16.53 1.08
CA ASN A 231 -29.40 -15.13 1.49
C ASN A 231 -29.00 -14.09 0.43
N GLY A 232 -29.25 -14.38 -0.86
CA GLY A 232 -28.98 -13.45 -1.97
C GLY A 232 -27.53 -13.42 -2.46
N HIS A 233 -26.66 -14.32 -2.01
CA HIS A 233 -25.27 -14.42 -2.47
C HIS A 233 -24.78 -15.89 -2.46
N PHE A 234 -23.58 -16.14 -2.99
CA PHE A 234 -22.89 -17.43 -2.84
C PHE A 234 -21.84 -17.38 -1.74
N ASP A 235 -21.66 -18.48 -1.00
CA ASP A 235 -20.76 -18.56 0.17
C ASP A 235 -19.35 -18.01 -0.10
N TYR A 236 -18.78 -18.29 -1.28
CA TYR A 236 -17.43 -17.92 -1.67
C TYR A 236 -17.36 -16.68 -2.57
N MET A 237 -18.49 -16.02 -2.81
CA MET A 237 -18.61 -14.82 -3.64
C MET A 237 -19.13 -13.60 -2.85
N GLN A 238 -18.98 -13.59 -1.51
CA GLN A 238 -19.50 -12.53 -0.64
C GLN A 238 -19.01 -11.12 -1.04
N ASN A 239 -17.81 -11.00 -1.61
CA ASN A 239 -17.26 -9.70 -2.03
C ASN A 239 -17.86 -9.12 -3.31
N LEU A 240 -18.57 -9.92 -4.10
CA LEU A 240 -19.34 -9.40 -5.24
C LEU A 240 -20.62 -8.69 -4.79
N ALA A 241 -21.15 -9.05 -3.63
CA ALA A 241 -22.29 -8.39 -3.02
C ALA A 241 -21.91 -7.13 -2.22
N THR A 242 -20.65 -6.98 -1.77
CA THR A 242 -20.17 -5.76 -1.09
C THR A 242 -19.45 -4.77 -2.02
N ALA A 243 -18.97 -5.21 -3.19
CA ALA A 243 -18.45 -4.32 -4.23
C ALA A 243 -19.53 -3.42 -4.87
N SER A 244 -20.82 -3.72 -4.64
CA SER A 244 -21.94 -2.85 -5.05
C SER A 244 -21.90 -1.47 -4.37
N ASP A 245 -21.24 -1.34 -3.21
CA ASP A 245 -21.14 -0.05 -2.50
C ASP A 245 -20.20 0.94 -3.18
N GLN A 246 -19.31 0.47 -4.08
CA GLN A 246 -18.32 1.31 -4.76
C GLN A 246 -18.65 1.57 -6.24
N TYR A 247 -19.46 0.72 -6.88
CA TYR A 247 -19.84 0.84 -8.30
C TYR A 247 -21.35 0.70 -8.60
N GLY A 248 -22.21 0.80 -7.59
CA GLY A 248 -23.68 0.90 -7.70
C GLY A 248 -24.43 -0.44 -7.75
N ASP A 249 -25.77 -0.34 -7.68
CA ASP A 249 -26.69 -1.43 -7.38
C ASP A 249 -26.78 -2.49 -8.51
N LEU A 250 -25.86 -3.46 -8.50
CA LEU A 250 -26.02 -4.73 -9.23
C LEU A 250 -26.95 -5.67 -8.44
N ASN A 251 -27.98 -6.18 -9.10
CA ASN A 251 -28.90 -7.14 -8.48
C ASN A 251 -28.63 -8.54 -9.03
N PHE A 252 -28.20 -9.44 -8.15
CA PHE A 252 -27.93 -10.83 -8.47
C PHE A 252 -29.12 -11.72 -8.10
N SER A 253 -29.49 -12.63 -8.99
CA SER A 253 -30.55 -13.59 -8.71
C SER A 253 -30.21 -14.98 -9.25
N TYR A 254 -30.70 -15.97 -8.53
CA TYR A 254 -30.54 -17.37 -8.88
C TYR A 254 -31.92 -18.02 -8.94
N VAL A 255 -32.27 -18.53 -10.12
CA VAL A 255 -33.53 -19.21 -10.37
C VAL A 255 -33.25 -20.70 -10.36
N SER A 256 -33.98 -21.44 -9.52
CA SER A 256 -33.92 -22.89 -9.46
C SER A 256 -35.33 -23.46 -9.31
N ASP A 257 -35.87 -23.97 -10.41
CA ASP A 257 -37.13 -24.70 -10.45
C ASP A 257 -36.94 -26.08 -11.11
N GLU A 258 -38.02 -26.84 -11.30
CA GLU A 258 -37.98 -28.19 -11.90
C GLU A 258 -37.59 -28.18 -13.39
N GLU A 259 -37.83 -27.08 -14.11
CA GLU A 259 -37.55 -26.97 -15.55
C GLU A 259 -36.17 -26.37 -15.84
N LYS A 260 -35.68 -25.45 -15.00
CA LYS A 260 -34.47 -24.67 -15.27
C LYS A 260 -33.75 -24.24 -13.99
N LYS A 261 -32.43 -24.16 -14.10
CA LYS A 261 -31.53 -23.59 -13.10
C LYS A 261 -30.59 -22.60 -13.77
N TYR A 262 -30.61 -21.34 -13.35
CA TYR A 262 -29.70 -20.35 -13.89
C TYR A 262 -29.47 -19.18 -12.94
N PHE A 263 -28.26 -18.63 -13.04
CA PHE A 263 -27.85 -17.37 -12.49
C PHE A 263 -28.05 -16.25 -13.51
N ILE A 264 -28.48 -15.08 -13.04
CA ILE A 264 -28.67 -13.87 -13.84
C ILE A 264 -28.42 -12.66 -12.96
N TYR A 265 -27.90 -11.58 -13.55
CA TYR A 265 -27.77 -10.31 -12.88
C TYR A 265 -28.33 -9.18 -13.73
N SER A 266 -28.78 -8.11 -13.08
CA SER A 266 -29.25 -6.88 -13.72
C SER A 266 -28.50 -5.68 -13.16
N ALA A 267 -28.32 -4.67 -14.00
CA ALA A 267 -27.71 -3.40 -13.63
C ALA A 267 -28.75 -2.28 -13.64
N SER A 268 -28.58 -1.29 -12.76
CA SER A 268 -29.46 -0.13 -12.67
C SER A 268 -29.35 0.77 -13.91
N GLU A 269 -30.38 1.59 -14.14
CA GLU A 269 -30.48 2.47 -15.31
C GLU A 269 -29.28 3.45 -15.35
N GLY A 270 -28.47 3.37 -16.41
CA GLY A 270 -27.22 4.11 -16.57
C GLY A 270 -25.92 3.30 -16.39
N GLN A 271 -25.98 2.04 -15.92
CA GLN A 271 -24.82 1.16 -15.69
C GLN A 271 -24.62 0.07 -16.74
N ILE A 272 -24.78 0.41 -18.02
CA ILE A 272 -24.89 -0.56 -19.12
C ILE A 272 -23.53 -1.20 -19.49
N LEU A 273 -22.41 -0.64 -19.01
CA LEU A 273 -21.05 -1.12 -19.31
C LEU A 273 -20.52 -2.20 -18.34
N THR A 274 -21.40 -2.84 -17.56
CA THR A 274 -21.00 -3.86 -16.57
C THR A 274 -20.95 -5.27 -17.17
N ARG A 275 -19.85 -6.01 -16.98
CA ARG A 275 -19.66 -7.39 -17.47
C ARG A 275 -18.77 -8.24 -16.57
N TYR A 276 -18.90 -9.56 -16.71
CA TYR A 276 -17.96 -10.55 -16.18
C TYR A 276 -17.39 -11.39 -17.31
N THR A 277 -16.05 -11.48 -17.42
CA THR A 277 -15.37 -12.20 -18.51
C THR A 277 -14.48 -13.31 -17.98
N LEU A 278 -14.68 -14.53 -18.48
CA LEU A 278 -13.87 -15.70 -18.19
C LEU A 278 -12.62 -15.73 -19.09
N ASP A 279 -11.44 -15.56 -18.52
CA ASP A 279 -10.20 -15.62 -19.28
C ASP A 279 -9.69 -17.05 -19.53
N SER A 280 -8.65 -17.16 -20.37
CA SER A 280 -8.02 -18.43 -20.73
C SER A 280 -7.35 -19.17 -19.55
N SER A 281 -7.13 -18.48 -18.43
CA SER A 281 -6.58 -19.03 -17.20
C SER A 281 -7.63 -19.50 -16.20
N GLY A 282 -8.92 -19.32 -16.54
CA GLY A 282 -10.04 -19.71 -15.69
C GLY A 282 -10.34 -18.72 -14.56
N ILE A 283 -9.90 -17.47 -14.71
CA ILE A 283 -10.27 -16.37 -13.82
C ILE A 283 -11.44 -15.60 -14.45
N VAL A 284 -12.41 -15.24 -13.63
CA VAL A 284 -13.48 -14.31 -13.99
C VAL A 284 -13.07 -12.91 -13.58
N ASN A 285 -13.00 -12.02 -14.55
CA ASN A 285 -12.63 -10.63 -14.40
C ASN A 285 -13.86 -9.73 -14.48
N ASP A 286 -13.88 -8.65 -13.71
CA ASP A 286 -14.95 -7.66 -13.73
C ASP A 286 -14.86 -6.72 -14.95
N SER A 287 -15.66 -5.66 -14.93
CA SER A 287 -15.72 -4.67 -16.02
C SER A 287 -14.44 -3.86 -16.18
N THR A 288 -13.62 -3.75 -15.12
CA THR A 288 -12.31 -3.06 -15.13
C THR A 288 -11.16 -3.96 -15.58
N GLY A 289 -11.42 -5.26 -15.76
CA GLY A 289 -10.39 -6.27 -15.99
C GLY A 289 -9.71 -6.74 -14.70
N SER A 290 -10.28 -6.43 -13.54
CA SER A 290 -9.74 -6.87 -12.25
C SER A 290 -10.21 -8.30 -11.94
N PRO A 291 -9.32 -9.19 -11.46
CA PRO A 291 -9.67 -10.57 -11.14
C PRO A 291 -10.62 -10.61 -9.94
N THR A 292 -11.76 -11.29 -10.10
CA THR A 292 -12.80 -11.34 -9.07
C THR A 292 -12.83 -12.70 -8.36
N PHE A 293 -12.88 -13.79 -9.11
CA PHE A 293 -12.89 -15.16 -8.60
C PHE A 293 -12.47 -16.13 -9.71
N GLY A 294 -12.04 -17.34 -9.36
CA GLY A 294 -11.84 -18.39 -10.36
C GLY A 294 -10.84 -19.46 -9.98
N ALA A 295 -10.20 -20.05 -11.00
CA ALA A 295 -9.19 -21.08 -10.83
C ALA A 295 -8.07 -20.65 -9.87
N CYS A 296 -7.40 -21.62 -9.24
CA CYS A 296 -6.37 -21.38 -8.24
C CYS A 296 -5.20 -20.58 -8.85
N THR A 297 -4.99 -19.35 -8.38
CA THR A 297 -4.00 -18.41 -8.93
C THR A 297 -2.89 -18.05 -7.95
N PRO A 298 -1.71 -17.66 -8.47
CA PRO A 298 -0.55 -17.29 -7.66
C PRO A 298 -0.65 -15.90 -6.99
N HIS A 299 -1.78 -15.20 -7.08
CA HIS A 299 -1.92 -13.84 -6.54
C HIS A 299 -2.33 -13.88 -5.05
N PRO A 300 -1.81 -13.02 -4.16
CA PRO A 300 -2.09 -13.10 -2.71
C PRO A 300 -3.53 -12.81 -2.28
N ALA A 301 -4.43 -12.50 -3.22
CA ALA A 301 -5.82 -12.19 -2.95
C ALA A 301 -6.73 -13.26 -3.58
N PHE A 302 -7.51 -13.92 -2.73
CA PHE A 302 -8.60 -14.86 -2.99
C PHE A 302 -8.27 -16.29 -3.41
N VAL A 303 -8.62 -17.25 -2.54
CA VAL A 303 -9.09 -18.58 -3.00
C VAL A 303 -10.21 -19.26 -2.16
N PRO A 304 -11.26 -18.57 -1.67
CA PRO A 304 -12.52 -19.26 -1.39
C PRO A 304 -13.00 -20.01 -2.65
N GLY A 305 -13.30 -21.31 -2.53
CA GLY A 305 -13.87 -22.11 -3.61
C GLY A 305 -12.92 -22.82 -4.58
N CYS A 306 -11.59 -22.60 -4.51
CA CYS A 306 -10.63 -23.30 -5.38
C CYS A 306 -10.57 -24.79 -5.08
N ASN A 307 -10.57 -25.61 -6.13
CA ASN A 307 -10.41 -27.05 -6.04
C ASN A 307 -9.00 -27.47 -6.50
N MET A 308 -8.17 -27.92 -5.54
CA MET A 308 -6.77 -28.29 -5.74
C MET A 308 -6.54 -29.78 -6.11
N GLU A 309 -7.60 -30.56 -6.37
CA GLU A 309 -7.49 -32.00 -6.63
C GLU A 309 -6.65 -32.39 -7.87
N ILE A 310 -6.42 -31.45 -8.78
CA ILE A 310 -5.66 -31.70 -10.03
C ILE A 310 -4.14 -31.78 -9.79
N LEU A 311 -3.66 -31.50 -8.56
CA LEU A 311 -2.25 -31.56 -8.22
C LEU A 311 -1.78 -32.98 -7.89
N SER A 312 -0.70 -33.38 -8.55
CA SER A 312 0.04 -34.61 -8.21
C SER A 312 0.60 -34.55 -6.77
N PRO A 313 0.73 -35.68 -6.07
CA PRO A 313 1.21 -35.69 -4.68
C PRO A 313 2.58 -35.03 -4.47
N CYS A 314 3.49 -35.16 -5.44
CA CYS A 314 4.81 -34.51 -5.39
C CYS A 314 4.71 -32.98 -5.43
N ARG A 315 3.70 -32.42 -6.11
CA ARG A 315 3.50 -30.97 -6.26
C ARG A 315 2.72 -30.37 -5.09
N ARG A 316 1.84 -31.14 -4.43
CA ARG A 316 1.20 -30.74 -3.17
C ARG A 316 2.25 -30.43 -2.08
N ALA A 317 3.26 -31.29 -1.95
CA ALA A 317 4.35 -31.10 -0.98
C ALA A 317 5.28 -29.91 -1.28
N ASP A 318 5.29 -29.42 -2.53
CA ASP A 318 6.02 -28.23 -2.95
C ASP A 318 5.20 -26.94 -2.67
N LEU A 319 3.87 -26.99 -2.88
CA LEU A 319 2.91 -25.92 -2.57
C LEU A 319 2.85 -25.57 -1.09
N ASP A 320 2.86 -26.57 -0.19
CA ASP A 320 2.86 -26.37 1.27
C ASP A 320 4.13 -25.64 1.77
N ARG A 321 5.20 -25.59 0.95
CA ARG A 321 6.50 -25.00 1.30
C ARG A 321 6.78 -23.63 0.69
N GLU A 322 6.26 -23.34 -0.51
CA GLU A 322 6.61 -22.11 -1.27
C GLU A 322 5.41 -21.24 -1.66
N GLY A 323 4.17 -21.65 -1.34
CA GLY A 323 2.96 -21.00 -1.86
C GLY A 323 2.76 -21.27 -3.36
N ASP A 324 1.71 -20.73 -3.97
CA ASP A 324 1.26 -21.06 -5.33
C ASP A 324 2.17 -20.50 -6.48
N LEU A 325 3.33 -19.93 -6.12
CA LEU A 325 4.37 -19.35 -7.02
C LEU A 325 5.37 -20.40 -7.56
N LEU A 326 4.88 -21.58 -7.95
CA LEU A 326 5.73 -22.73 -8.27
C LEU A 326 6.59 -22.58 -9.55
N PHE A 327 6.16 -21.74 -10.50
CA PHE A 327 6.82 -21.54 -11.78
C PHE A 327 7.21 -20.08 -11.97
N ASP A 328 8.49 -19.83 -12.25
CA ASP A 328 9.01 -18.51 -12.61
C ASP A 328 8.94 -18.34 -14.14
N GLN A 329 8.44 -17.19 -14.58
CA GLN A 329 8.42 -16.79 -15.99
C GLN A 329 9.84 -16.40 -16.43
N THR A 330 10.28 -16.94 -17.56
CA THR A 330 11.58 -16.64 -18.18
C THR A 330 11.47 -16.56 -19.71
N GLN A 331 12.49 -16.02 -20.37
CA GLN A 331 12.60 -16.02 -21.82
C GLN A 331 13.88 -16.72 -22.22
N GLY A 332 13.81 -17.59 -23.23
CA GLY A 332 15.00 -18.28 -23.71
C GLY A 332 14.73 -19.28 -24.82
N PHE A 333 15.79 -20.01 -25.13
CA PHE A 333 15.79 -21.14 -26.07
C PHE A 333 15.87 -22.44 -25.27
N PRO A 334 14.75 -23.13 -25.06
CA PRO A 334 14.76 -24.37 -24.30
C PRO A 334 15.27 -25.51 -25.19
N TYR A 335 16.28 -26.24 -24.74
CA TYR A 335 16.70 -27.49 -25.35
C TYR A 335 16.79 -28.60 -24.28
N GLY A 336 16.48 -29.82 -24.68
CA GLY A 336 16.37 -30.97 -23.77
C GLY A 336 15.16 -31.84 -24.11
N ASP A 337 14.88 -32.80 -23.24
CA ASP A 337 13.78 -33.75 -23.44
C ASP A 337 12.43 -33.06 -23.22
N SER A 338 11.76 -32.75 -24.33
CA SER A 338 10.44 -32.14 -24.35
C SER A 338 9.37 -33.09 -24.87
N ILE A 339 8.14 -32.85 -24.43
CA ILE A 339 6.95 -33.56 -24.89
C ILE A 339 5.97 -32.49 -25.37
N VAL A 340 5.64 -32.53 -26.66
CA VAL A 340 4.54 -31.75 -27.24
C VAL A 340 3.24 -32.48 -26.97
N LEU A 341 2.36 -31.88 -26.17
CA LEU A 341 1.06 -32.46 -25.81
C LEU A 341 0.02 -32.19 -26.90
N ASP A 342 -0.03 -30.97 -27.40
CA ASP A 342 -0.91 -30.52 -28.48
C ASP A 342 -0.30 -29.28 -29.14
N LYS A 343 -0.57 -29.02 -30.42
CA LYS A 343 0.04 -27.88 -31.15
C LYS A 343 -0.83 -26.64 -31.22
N ASN A 344 -2.15 -26.77 -31.09
CA ASN A 344 -3.11 -25.75 -31.51
C ASN A 344 -4.23 -25.47 -30.50
N ASN A 345 -4.70 -26.48 -29.78
CA ASN A 345 -5.93 -26.44 -28.97
C ASN A 345 -5.65 -26.30 -27.47
N TYR A 346 -4.40 -26.33 -27.05
CA TYR A 346 -4.03 -26.14 -25.66
C TYR A 346 -3.68 -24.68 -25.41
N SER A 347 -4.26 -24.13 -24.34
CA SER A 347 -3.88 -22.83 -23.79
C SER A 347 -2.62 -22.95 -22.92
N LEU A 348 -2.05 -21.80 -22.55
CA LEU A 348 -0.98 -21.76 -21.55
C LEU A 348 -1.44 -22.33 -20.19
N PHE A 349 -2.71 -22.17 -19.85
CA PHE A 349 -3.30 -22.74 -18.64
C PHE A 349 -3.37 -24.27 -18.72
N ASP A 350 -3.77 -24.85 -19.86
CA ASP A 350 -3.70 -26.30 -20.08
C ASP A 350 -2.28 -26.82 -19.81
N CYS A 351 -1.25 -26.14 -20.33
CA CYS A 351 0.13 -26.52 -20.08
C CYS A 351 0.53 -26.49 -18.62
N ARG A 352 0.11 -25.45 -17.91
CA ARG A 352 0.39 -25.31 -16.47
C ARG A 352 -0.22 -26.47 -15.71
N VAL A 353 -1.48 -26.79 -15.98
CA VAL A 353 -2.20 -27.87 -15.30
C VAL A 353 -1.58 -29.24 -15.63
N GLU A 354 -1.27 -29.51 -16.90
CA GLU A 354 -0.59 -30.74 -17.33
C GLU A 354 0.83 -30.90 -16.77
N CYS A 355 1.57 -29.80 -16.65
CA CYS A 355 2.88 -29.83 -16.00
C CYS A 355 2.76 -30.09 -14.49
N ARG A 356 1.74 -29.51 -13.83
CA ARG A 356 1.44 -29.74 -12.41
C ARG A 356 0.97 -31.18 -12.11
N SER A 357 0.35 -31.85 -13.08
CA SER A 357 -0.05 -33.25 -12.91
C SER A 357 1.11 -34.24 -13.04
N LYS A 358 2.27 -33.82 -13.60
CA LYS A 358 3.45 -34.68 -13.85
C LYS A 358 4.66 -34.28 -13.00
N CYS A 359 5.06 -35.15 -12.07
CA CYS A 359 6.23 -34.93 -11.21
C CYS A 359 7.56 -34.75 -11.98
N SER A 360 7.66 -35.33 -13.17
CA SER A 360 8.82 -35.18 -14.04
C SER A 360 8.89 -33.82 -14.71
N CYS A 361 7.77 -33.09 -14.84
CA CYS A 361 7.75 -31.81 -15.55
C CYS A 361 8.50 -30.74 -14.75
N VAL A 362 9.42 -30.04 -15.40
CA VAL A 362 10.22 -28.96 -14.81
C VAL A 362 9.98 -27.60 -15.47
N ALA A 363 9.36 -27.59 -16.65
CA ALA A 363 8.98 -26.35 -17.34
C ALA A 363 7.89 -26.60 -18.36
N TYR A 364 7.20 -25.55 -18.77
CA TYR A 364 6.23 -25.56 -19.86
C TYR A 364 6.23 -24.24 -20.64
N ALA A 365 5.71 -24.26 -21.86
CA ALA A 365 5.59 -23.10 -22.74
C ALA A 365 4.52 -23.33 -23.80
N SER A 366 4.00 -22.23 -24.36
CA SER A 366 3.26 -22.31 -25.62
C SER A 366 4.20 -22.62 -26.79
N ILE A 367 3.64 -23.22 -27.84
CA ILE A 367 4.41 -23.53 -29.06
C ILE A 367 4.34 -22.37 -30.04
N SER A 368 3.19 -21.73 -30.14
CA SER A 368 2.91 -20.64 -31.06
C SER A 368 2.94 -19.29 -30.35
N ASP A 369 3.33 -18.24 -31.06
CA ASP A 369 3.41 -16.87 -30.54
C ASP A 369 2.03 -16.28 -30.17
N ASN A 370 0.95 -16.85 -30.72
CA ASN A 370 -0.42 -16.51 -30.35
C ASN A 370 -0.86 -17.17 -29.03
N GLY A 371 0.04 -17.84 -28.31
CA GLY A 371 -0.24 -18.49 -27.02
C GLY A 371 -0.90 -19.87 -27.11
N THR A 372 -0.94 -20.48 -28.30
CA THR A 372 -1.51 -21.82 -28.49
C THR A 372 -0.45 -22.93 -28.54
N GLY A 373 -0.91 -24.14 -28.26
CA GLY A 373 -0.07 -25.33 -28.23
C GLY A 373 0.66 -25.45 -26.91
N CYS A 374 1.14 -26.66 -26.63
CA CYS A 374 1.70 -27.01 -25.36
C CYS A 374 2.90 -27.91 -25.47
N GLU A 375 4.01 -27.44 -24.92
CA GLU A 375 5.22 -28.20 -24.77
C GLU A 375 5.66 -28.17 -23.30
N ILE A 376 5.99 -29.35 -22.77
CA ILE A 376 6.48 -29.52 -21.41
C ILE A 376 7.86 -30.19 -21.42
N TRP A 377 8.72 -29.84 -20.46
CA TRP A 377 10.08 -30.39 -20.35
C TRP A 377 10.23 -31.23 -19.09
N SER A 378 10.95 -32.34 -19.20
CA SER A 378 11.38 -33.15 -18.04
C SER A 378 12.79 -32.80 -17.56
N ASN A 379 13.63 -32.37 -18.50
CA ASN A 379 14.98 -31.89 -18.24
C ASN A 379 15.23 -30.67 -19.14
N LEU A 380 15.31 -29.49 -18.53
CA LEU A 380 15.47 -28.22 -19.24
C LEU A 380 16.92 -27.77 -19.17
N GLN A 381 17.55 -27.57 -20.34
CA GLN A 381 18.79 -26.80 -20.50
C GLN A 381 18.47 -25.53 -21.32
N PHE A 382 19.14 -24.41 -21.01
CA PHE A 382 18.94 -23.15 -21.74
C PHE A 382 20.23 -22.36 -21.89
N GLU A 383 20.40 -21.70 -23.04
CA GLU A 383 21.44 -20.70 -23.32
C GLU A 383 20.79 -19.31 -23.31
N MET A 384 21.36 -18.37 -22.55
CA MET A 384 20.95 -16.96 -22.59
C MET A 384 21.69 -16.29 -23.75
N THR A 385 21.06 -16.16 -24.91
CA THR A 385 21.64 -15.44 -26.05
C THR A 385 20.67 -14.42 -26.64
N ASP A 386 21.24 -13.30 -27.08
CA ASP A 386 20.58 -12.13 -27.65
C ASP A 386 19.85 -12.41 -28.98
N PHE A 387 18.58 -12.00 -29.02
CA PHE A 387 17.76 -11.55 -30.15
C PHE A 387 17.63 -12.42 -31.42
N LYS A 388 16.55 -13.23 -31.48
CA LYS A 388 15.55 -13.28 -32.60
C LYS A 388 14.50 -14.41 -32.51
N GLN A 389 14.66 -15.40 -31.63
CA GLN A 389 13.77 -16.57 -31.53
C GLN A 389 13.51 -17.01 -30.06
N SER A 390 13.74 -16.13 -29.09
CA SER A 390 13.42 -16.40 -27.69
C SER A 390 11.91 -16.49 -27.50
N ARG A 391 11.43 -17.54 -26.84
CA ARG A 391 10.03 -17.67 -26.44
C ARG A 391 9.88 -17.62 -24.92
N GLU A 392 8.66 -17.32 -24.49
CA GLU A 392 8.28 -17.32 -23.09
C GLU A 392 8.17 -18.76 -22.55
N ILE A 393 8.80 -19.02 -21.40
CA ILE A 393 8.88 -20.34 -20.77
C ILE A 393 8.62 -20.17 -19.28
N PHE A 394 7.89 -21.10 -18.69
CA PHE A 394 7.58 -21.14 -17.26
C PHE A 394 8.33 -22.30 -16.63
N VAL A 395 9.28 -22.03 -15.74
CA VAL A 395 10.21 -23.02 -15.18
C VAL A 395 9.96 -23.20 -13.68
N ILE A 396 9.93 -24.44 -13.20
CA ILE A 396 9.83 -24.74 -11.77
C ILE A 396 11.01 -24.11 -11.05
N ARG A 397 10.70 -23.33 -10.02
CA ARG A 397 11.71 -22.74 -9.15
C ARG A 397 12.45 -23.85 -8.40
N ARG A 398 13.72 -24.07 -8.72
CA ARG A 398 14.61 -24.94 -7.94
C ARG A 398 15.60 -24.06 -7.19
N LYS A 399 15.57 -24.08 -5.86
CA LYS A 399 16.71 -23.54 -5.09
C LYS A 399 17.98 -24.27 -5.55
N PRO A 400 19.05 -23.56 -5.92
CA PRO A 400 20.27 -24.22 -6.40
C PRO A 400 20.80 -25.18 -5.32
N GLY A 401 20.96 -26.45 -5.69
CA GLY A 401 21.61 -27.45 -4.85
C GLY A 401 23.05 -27.04 -4.55
N ILE A 402 23.48 -27.25 -3.30
CA ILE A 402 24.74 -26.79 -2.68
C ILE A 402 25.96 -27.58 -3.21
N ILE A 403 26.08 -27.79 -4.53
CA ILE A 403 27.17 -28.56 -5.12
C ILE A 403 27.94 -27.73 -6.15
N GLY A 404 27.27 -26.94 -7.00
CA GLY A 404 27.93 -26.05 -7.96
C GLY A 404 28.72 -24.90 -7.32
N SER A 405 28.40 -24.53 -6.06
CA SER A 405 29.08 -23.44 -5.35
C SER A 405 30.53 -23.76 -5.01
N TRP A 406 30.95 -25.01 -4.81
CA TRP A 406 32.29 -25.26 -4.25
C TRP A 406 33.44 -24.95 -5.23
N VAL A 407 33.21 -25.10 -6.54
CA VAL A 407 34.24 -24.81 -7.57
C VAL A 407 34.35 -23.30 -7.81
N GLY A 408 33.21 -22.61 -7.91
CA GLY A 408 33.15 -21.14 -8.01
C GLY A 408 33.63 -20.47 -6.72
N VAL A 409 33.37 -21.08 -5.56
CA VAL A 409 33.87 -20.62 -4.26
C VAL A 409 35.37 -20.82 -4.18
N ALA A 410 35.99 -21.90 -4.68
CA ALA A 410 37.46 -22.03 -4.63
C ALA A 410 38.17 -20.95 -5.47
N VAL A 411 37.73 -20.72 -6.72
CA VAL A 411 38.29 -19.67 -7.58
C VAL A 411 37.96 -18.29 -7.03
N GLY A 412 36.71 -18.10 -6.61
CA GLY A 412 36.25 -16.89 -5.95
C GLY A 412 36.98 -16.61 -4.64
N PHE A 413 37.36 -17.60 -3.84
CA PHE A 413 38.09 -17.42 -2.59
C PHE A 413 39.52 -17.00 -2.85
N THR A 414 40.17 -17.48 -3.92
CA THR A 414 41.53 -17.03 -4.28
C THR A 414 41.54 -15.57 -4.77
N ILE A 415 40.55 -15.19 -5.58
CA ILE A 415 40.40 -13.81 -6.07
C ILE A 415 39.93 -12.89 -4.94
N PHE A 416 38.99 -13.35 -4.12
CA PHE A 416 38.48 -12.62 -2.96
C PHE A 416 39.53 -12.48 -1.89
N THR A 417 40.37 -13.48 -1.60
CA THR A 417 41.46 -13.32 -0.62
C THR A 417 42.53 -12.35 -1.12
N ALA A 418 42.90 -12.39 -2.40
CA ALA A 418 43.81 -11.41 -2.98
C ALA A 418 43.20 -9.99 -2.98
N PHE A 419 41.94 -9.85 -3.38
CA PHE A 419 41.20 -8.59 -3.37
C PHE A 419 40.92 -8.10 -1.94
N TRP A 420 40.66 -9.00 -0.98
CA TRP A 420 40.43 -8.70 0.43
C TRP A 420 41.73 -8.31 1.12
N CYS A 421 42.87 -8.89 0.76
CA CYS A 421 44.17 -8.41 1.21
C CYS A 421 44.48 -7.01 0.65
N LEU A 422 44.20 -6.75 -0.62
CA LEU A 422 44.34 -5.43 -1.26
C LEU A 422 43.37 -4.40 -0.67
N CYS A 423 42.11 -4.78 -0.44
CA CYS A 423 41.08 -3.98 0.20
C CYS A 423 41.37 -3.79 1.68
N ILE A 424 41.94 -4.75 2.41
CA ILE A 424 42.39 -4.52 3.80
C ILE A 424 43.52 -3.52 3.81
N VAL A 425 44.47 -3.55 2.88
CA VAL A 425 45.56 -2.57 2.81
C VAL A 425 45.03 -1.18 2.41
N MET A 426 44.13 -1.10 1.43
CA MET A 426 43.45 0.13 1.02
C MET A 426 42.52 0.68 2.12
N LEU A 427 41.71 -0.16 2.77
CA LEU A 427 40.84 0.21 3.88
C LEU A 427 41.63 0.53 5.14
N ARG A 428 42.82 -0.07 5.37
CA ARG A 428 43.72 0.36 6.44
C ARG A 428 44.31 1.73 6.16
N ARG A 429 44.64 2.05 4.90
CA ARG A 429 45.06 3.40 4.48
C ARG A 429 43.91 4.41 4.59
N ILE A 430 42.72 4.09 4.06
CA ILE A 430 41.53 4.96 4.12
C ILE A 430 41.01 5.09 5.56
N ARG A 431 41.01 4.03 6.38
CA ARG A 431 40.67 4.13 7.82
C ARG A 431 41.73 4.88 8.60
N ALA A 432 43.01 4.78 8.26
CA ALA A 432 44.06 5.59 8.90
C ALA A 432 43.86 7.08 8.58
N GLU A 433 43.54 7.44 7.34
CA GLU A 433 43.25 8.82 6.92
C GLU A 433 41.90 9.33 7.46
N ALA A 434 40.86 8.50 7.49
CA ALA A 434 39.56 8.84 8.06
C ALA A 434 39.59 8.93 9.60
N ASN A 435 40.34 8.06 10.29
CA ASN A 435 40.56 8.17 11.73
C ASN A 435 41.42 9.40 12.07
N LEU A 436 42.38 9.77 11.22
CA LEU A 436 43.13 11.02 11.38
C LEU A 436 42.23 12.24 11.15
N GLY A 437 41.31 12.18 10.18
CA GLY A 437 40.30 13.21 9.91
C GLY A 437 39.26 13.38 11.03
N ASN A 438 38.76 12.28 11.60
CA ASN A 438 37.85 12.30 12.75
C ASN A 438 38.58 12.77 14.03
N LYS A 439 39.81 12.28 14.30
CA LYS A 439 40.65 12.81 15.39
C LYS A 439 40.97 14.29 15.21
N MET A 440 41.18 14.78 13.99
CA MET A 440 41.38 16.21 13.71
C MET A 440 40.11 17.04 13.93
N ARG A 441 38.92 16.52 13.60
CA ARG A 441 37.63 17.19 13.85
C ARG A 441 37.26 17.22 15.34
N GLU A 442 37.55 16.14 16.07
CA GLU A 442 37.39 16.06 17.52
C GLU A 442 38.35 17.02 18.24
N LYS A 443 39.64 17.04 17.83
CA LYS A 443 40.61 18.05 18.31
C LYS A 443 40.19 19.49 17.99
N ARG A 444 39.54 19.75 16.85
CA ARG A 444 39.01 21.08 16.50
C ARG A 444 37.83 21.47 17.38
N LEU A 445 36.92 20.55 17.69
CA LEU A 445 35.78 20.79 18.59
C LEU A 445 36.27 21.02 20.04
N LEU A 446 37.24 20.23 20.52
CA LEU A 446 37.94 20.43 21.79
C LEU A 446 38.66 21.79 21.84
N TYR A 447 39.35 22.18 20.77
CA TYR A 447 40.00 23.48 20.66
C TYR A 447 38.99 24.64 20.66
N GLU A 448 37.84 24.50 19.99
CA GLU A 448 36.77 25.51 20.03
C GLU A 448 36.07 25.60 21.39
N LEU A 449 35.86 24.48 22.08
CA LEU A 449 35.31 24.45 23.44
C LEU A 449 36.28 25.02 24.47
N GLN A 450 37.57 24.69 24.37
CA GLN A 450 38.62 25.29 25.19
C GLN A 450 38.77 26.79 24.90
N ARG A 451 38.66 27.22 23.65
CA ARG A 451 38.72 28.64 23.28
C ARG A 451 37.47 29.42 23.69
N ALA A 452 36.30 28.78 23.71
CA ALA A 452 35.05 29.34 24.22
C ALA A 452 35.02 29.41 25.76
N ALA A 453 35.69 28.49 26.46
CA ALA A 453 35.87 28.48 27.91
C ALA A 453 37.08 29.30 28.40
N ALA A 454 37.96 29.73 27.49
CA ALA A 454 39.18 30.47 27.80
C ALA A 454 38.97 31.86 28.45
N PRO A 455 37.89 32.64 28.16
CA PRO A 455 37.67 33.92 28.83
C PRO A 455 37.39 33.79 30.34
N ALA A 456 36.76 32.70 30.81
CA ALA A 456 36.51 32.46 32.24
C ALA A 456 37.75 32.07 33.05
N ILE A 457 38.72 31.38 32.44
CA ILE A 457 39.89 30.89 33.19
C ILE A 457 40.88 32.04 33.47
N TYR A 458 40.97 33.04 32.58
CA TYR A 458 41.89 34.17 32.77
C TYR A 458 41.37 35.24 33.75
N LYS A 459 40.05 35.36 33.95
CA LYS A 459 39.46 36.40 34.83
C LYS A 459 39.35 36.03 36.31
N ARG A 460 39.55 34.76 36.71
CA ARG A 460 39.46 34.36 38.12
C ARG A 460 40.70 34.68 38.96
N ALA A 461 41.75 35.27 38.36
CA ALA A 461 42.97 35.66 39.05
C ALA A 461 43.01 37.13 39.54
N LYS A 462 41.99 37.97 39.29
CA LYS A 462 41.99 39.36 39.79
C LYS A 462 40.60 39.97 39.95
N SER A 463 40.31 40.37 41.18
CA SER A 463 39.21 41.22 41.70
C SER A 463 38.00 40.53 42.36
N ARG A 464 37.80 40.93 43.61
CA ARG A 464 36.55 40.86 44.37
C ARG A 464 35.48 41.72 43.70
N ASP A 465 34.24 41.36 43.96
CA ASP A 465 32.96 41.97 43.59
C ASP A 465 32.43 41.85 42.14
N GLU A 466 31.19 41.35 42.13
CA GLU A 466 30.10 41.38 41.16
C GLU A 466 30.12 40.63 39.79
N LYS A 467 29.03 39.85 39.69
CA LYS A 467 28.20 39.47 38.54
C LYS A 467 28.64 38.31 37.64
N ILE A 468 27.91 37.22 37.89
CA ILE A 468 27.81 35.93 37.23
C ILE A 468 27.56 36.10 35.73
N GLY A 469 28.58 35.77 34.94
CA GLY A 469 28.41 35.38 33.54
C GLY A 469 28.41 33.85 33.47
N HIS A 470 27.33 33.27 32.94
CA HIS A 470 27.18 31.83 32.73
C HIS A 470 28.12 31.34 31.61
N GLU A 471 29.34 30.91 31.95
CA GLU A 471 30.23 30.18 31.03
C GLU A 471 30.23 28.68 31.39
N LEU A 472 30.14 27.81 30.37
CA LEU A 472 30.19 26.35 30.52
C LEU A 472 31.55 25.90 31.05
N GLN A 473 31.55 25.04 32.06
CA GLN A 473 32.77 24.48 32.64
C GLN A 473 33.21 23.20 31.91
N VAL A 474 34.51 23.01 31.72
CA VAL A 474 35.08 21.72 31.30
C VAL A 474 35.57 20.98 32.54
N PHE A 475 35.06 19.78 32.77
CA PHE A 475 35.41 18.92 33.91
C PHE A 475 36.37 17.81 33.47
N SER A 476 37.32 17.44 34.32
CA SER A 476 38.14 16.24 34.07
C SER A 476 37.36 14.96 34.37
N LEU A 477 37.72 13.86 33.73
CA LEU A 477 37.09 12.56 33.97
C LEU A 477 37.28 12.13 35.43
N GLU A 478 38.48 12.33 35.97
CA GLU A 478 38.80 12.05 37.38
C GLU A 478 37.86 12.80 38.34
N SER A 479 37.57 14.08 38.07
CA SER A 479 36.66 14.88 38.90
C SER A 479 35.23 14.32 38.88
N ILE A 480 34.77 13.84 37.72
CA ILE A 480 33.43 13.23 37.58
C ILE A 480 33.37 11.84 38.21
N GLU A 481 34.42 11.04 38.06
CA GLU A 481 34.54 9.73 38.69
C GLU A 481 34.50 9.85 40.21
N LEU A 482 35.23 10.79 40.79
CA LEU A 482 35.15 11.09 42.22
C LEU A 482 33.73 11.53 42.61
N ALA A 483 33.15 12.48 41.88
CA ALA A 483 31.81 13.02 42.18
C ALA A 483 30.71 11.96 42.12
N THR A 484 30.83 10.97 41.23
CA THR A 484 29.82 9.92 41.00
C THR A 484 30.14 8.60 41.72
N ASN A 485 31.24 8.54 42.47
CA ASN A 485 31.78 7.32 43.06
C ASN A 485 32.01 6.22 42.00
N SER A 486 32.81 6.54 40.99
CA SER A 486 33.14 5.71 39.82
C SER A 486 31.91 5.23 39.06
N PHE A 487 30.94 6.13 38.81
CA PHE A 487 29.66 5.80 38.17
C PHE A 487 28.93 4.63 38.85
N SER A 488 28.95 4.60 40.18
CA SER A 488 28.32 3.53 40.96
C SER A 488 26.85 3.37 40.59
N ASN A 489 26.39 2.12 40.44
CA ASN A 489 24.98 1.82 40.21
C ASN A 489 24.06 2.38 41.31
N ARG A 490 24.58 2.61 42.53
CA ARG A 490 23.82 3.26 43.62
C ARG A 490 23.47 4.71 43.34
N ASN A 491 24.28 5.37 42.51
CA ASN A 491 24.09 6.76 42.12
C ASN A 491 23.36 6.90 40.77
N LYS A 492 22.97 5.79 40.14
CA LYS A 492 22.29 5.81 38.85
C LYS A 492 20.86 6.35 39.02
N LEU A 493 20.54 7.39 38.27
CA LEU A 493 19.24 8.06 38.26
C LEU A 493 18.30 7.48 37.20
N GLY A 494 18.85 7.03 36.08
CA GLY A 494 18.11 6.43 34.97
C GLY A 494 19.03 6.04 33.80
N GLU A 495 18.49 5.28 32.86
CA GLU A 495 19.16 4.89 31.61
C GLU A 495 18.15 4.86 30.46
N GLY A 496 18.53 5.39 29.31
CA GLY A 496 17.72 5.37 28.09
C GLY A 496 18.60 5.21 26.85
N GLY A 497 18.01 5.37 25.65
CA GLY A 497 18.71 5.23 24.37
C GLY A 497 19.91 6.18 24.17
N PHE A 498 20.03 7.19 25.04
CA PHE A 498 21.05 8.23 24.99
C PHE A 498 22.13 8.08 26.07
N GLY A 499 22.11 7.00 26.86
CA GLY A 499 23.11 6.71 27.88
C GLY A 499 22.57 6.71 29.31
N SER A 500 23.48 6.51 30.27
CA SER A 500 23.15 6.42 31.70
C SER A 500 23.36 7.77 32.39
N VAL A 501 22.45 8.12 33.30
CA VAL A 501 22.51 9.35 34.11
C VAL A 501 22.81 9.01 35.56
N TYR A 502 23.78 9.68 36.17
CA TYR A 502 24.20 9.47 37.55
C TYR A 502 24.13 10.75 38.37
N LYS A 503 23.69 10.64 39.62
CA LYS A 503 23.85 11.68 40.63
C LYS A 503 25.32 11.76 41.03
N GLY A 504 25.84 12.96 41.11
CA GLY A 504 27.16 13.23 41.66
C GLY A 504 27.15 14.43 42.58
N GLU A 505 28.22 14.57 43.35
CA GLU A 505 28.49 15.73 44.19
C GLU A 505 29.87 16.26 43.83
N LEU A 506 29.93 17.49 43.30
CA LEU A 506 31.20 18.13 42.95
C LEU A 506 31.99 18.46 44.23
N LEU A 507 33.30 18.69 44.11
CA LEU A 507 34.19 19.03 45.24
C LEU A 507 33.76 20.29 46.01
N ASP A 508 32.95 21.16 45.40
CA ASP A 508 32.38 22.34 46.02
C ASP A 508 31.03 22.10 46.71
N GLY A 509 30.61 20.82 46.83
CA GLY A 509 29.37 20.39 47.48
C GLY A 509 28.12 20.52 46.62
N ARG A 510 28.23 20.96 45.35
CA ARG A 510 27.07 21.08 44.45
C ARG A 510 26.65 19.71 43.94
N ALA A 511 25.37 19.38 44.14
CA ALA A 511 24.75 18.19 43.56
C ALA A 511 24.53 18.37 42.05
N VAL A 512 24.95 17.38 41.26
CA VAL A 512 24.87 17.41 39.79
C VAL A 512 24.30 16.12 39.24
N ALA A 513 23.74 16.19 38.03
CA ALA A 513 23.37 15.04 37.22
C ALA A 513 24.36 14.90 36.05
N THR A 514 24.97 13.72 35.93
CA THR A 514 25.99 13.43 34.91
C THR A 514 25.45 12.42 33.91
N LYS A 515 25.20 12.87 32.68
CA LYS A 515 24.73 12.03 31.56
C LYS A 515 25.94 11.52 30.80
N ARG A 516 26.27 10.24 30.99
CA ARG A 516 27.37 9.54 30.31
C ARG A 516 26.83 8.89 29.04
N LEU A 517 27.25 9.38 27.89
CA LEU A 517 26.75 8.92 26.60
C LEU A 517 27.34 7.55 26.21
N ALA A 518 26.55 6.74 25.50
CA ALA A 518 26.96 5.39 25.11
C ALA A 518 28.11 5.40 24.08
N ARG A 519 29.11 4.54 24.29
CA ARG A 519 30.34 4.45 23.47
C ARG A 519 30.13 3.91 22.04
N THR A 520 28.99 3.27 21.74
CA THR A 520 28.79 2.43 20.53
C THR A 520 27.89 3.01 19.45
N SER A 521 27.30 4.21 19.62
CA SER A 521 26.39 4.79 18.61
C SER A 521 27.03 5.99 17.90
N GLY A 522 27.10 5.95 16.55
CA GLY A 522 27.47 7.12 15.75
C GLY A 522 26.50 8.31 15.91
N GLN A 523 25.33 8.04 16.49
CA GLN A 523 24.29 9.00 16.86
C GLN A 523 24.65 9.81 18.12
N GLY A 524 25.30 9.21 19.12
CA GLY A 524 25.59 9.86 20.41
C GLY A 524 26.54 11.05 20.31
N PHE A 525 27.48 11.07 19.36
CA PHE A 525 28.37 12.23 19.16
C PHE A 525 27.63 13.45 18.59
N GLN A 526 26.66 13.25 17.70
CA GLN A 526 25.89 14.35 17.13
C GLN A 526 24.93 14.95 18.16
N GLU A 527 24.34 14.11 19.01
CA GLU A 527 23.47 14.53 20.12
C GLU A 527 24.26 15.29 21.19
N PHE A 528 25.44 14.79 21.55
CA PHE A 528 26.38 15.49 22.43
C PHE A 528 26.71 16.90 21.92
N LYS A 529 27.06 17.00 20.63
CA LYS A 529 27.35 18.27 19.98
C LYS A 529 26.13 19.20 19.96
N ASN A 530 24.94 18.66 19.72
CA ASN A 530 23.69 19.45 19.74
C ASN A 530 23.41 20.00 21.15
N GLU A 531 23.46 19.15 22.19
CA GLU A 531 23.22 19.56 23.58
C GLU A 531 24.21 20.64 24.03
N ILE A 532 25.50 20.50 23.71
CA ILE A 532 26.50 21.53 24.01
C ILE A 532 26.24 22.83 23.24
N LEU A 533 25.96 22.76 21.92
CA LEU A 533 25.79 23.97 21.11
C LEU A 533 24.50 24.75 21.45
N LEU A 534 23.46 24.04 21.88
CA LEU A 534 22.14 24.58 22.19
C LEU A 534 22.05 25.05 23.64
N ILE A 535 22.27 24.16 24.61
CA ILE A 535 21.98 24.46 26.03
C ILE A 535 22.98 25.46 26.60
N ALA A 536 24.20 25.55 26.06
CA ALA A 536 25.15 26.63 26.38
C ALA A 536 24.55 28.04 26.23
N LYS A 537 23.63 28.19 25.28
CA LYS A 537 23.09 29.49 24.83
C LYS A 537 21.66 29.73 25.29
N LEU A 538 21.01 28.72 25.89
CA LEU A 538 19.63 28.77 26.33
C LEU A 538 19.61 28.95 27.85
N GLN A 539 18.98 30.03 28.30
CA GLN A 539 18.84 30.33 29.73
C GLN A 539 17.43 30.79 29.99
N HIS A 540 16.68 29.98 30.73
CA HIS A 540 15.32 30.26 31.10
C HIS A 540 14.95 29.48 32.36
N THR A 541 14.03 30.01 33.15
CA THR A 541 13.57 29.42 34.42
C THR A 541 12.95 28.03 34.23
N ASN A 542 12.46 27.71 33.04
CA ASN A 542 11.82 26.43 32.72
C ASN A 542 12.62 25.51 31.80
N LEU A 543 13.93 25.72 31.66
CA LEU A 543 14.84 24.81 30.94
C LEU A 543 15.92 24.27 31.89
N VAL A 544 16.36 23.04 31.70
CA VAL A 544 17.47 22.48 32.49
C VAL A 544 18.77 23.18 32.11
N LYS A 545 19.53 23.57 33.12
CA LYS A 545 20.82 24.26 32.95
C LYS A 545 21.95 23.25 32.81
N LEU A 546 22.66 23.31 31.69
CA LEU A 546 23.94 22.64 31.49
C LEU A 546 25.03 23.42 32.23
N LEU A 547 25.71 22.76 33.17
CA LEU A 547 26.83 23.32 33.91
C LEU A 547 28.14 23.17 33.14
N GLY A 548 28.29 22.08 32.40
CA GLY A 548 29.51 21.80 31.69
C GLY A 548 29.55 20.43 31.02
N CYS A 549 30.73 20.07 30.53
CA CYS A 549 30.96 18.79 29.88
C CYS A 549 32.35 18.23 30.21
N CYS A 550 32.52 16.93 29.99
CA CYS A 550 33.82 16.26 29.96
C CYS A 550 33.97 15.55 28.62
N ILE A 551 35.14 15.76 27.99
CA ILE A 551 35.55 15.17 26.72
C ILE A 551 37.00 14.71 26.91
N GLU A 552 37.18 13.51 27.45
CA GLU A 552 38.49 12.90 27.67
C GLU A 552 38.47 11.49 27.08
N ASP A 553 39.48 11.17 26.26
CA ASP A 553 39.54 9.93 25.47
C ASP A 553 38.24 9.65 24.69
N GLU A 554 37.58 8.53 24.96
CA GLU A 554 36.31 8.13 24.34
C GLU A 554 35.08 8.56 25.18
N GLU A 555 35.29 9.17 26.34
CA GLU A 555 34.23 9.59 27.26
C GLU A 555 33.64 10.93 26.86
N LYS A 556 32.30 10.96 26.80
CA LYS A 556 31.51 12.15 26.45
C LYS A 556 30.42 12.27 27.51
N ILE A 557 30.60 13.21 28.43
CA ILE A 557 29.75 13.36 29.61
C ILE A 557 29.22 14.79 29.69
N LEU A 558 27.92 14.93 29.94
CA LEU A 558 27.26 16.21 30.16
C LEU A 558 26.89 16.35 31.64
N VAL A 559 27.16 17.52 32.21
CA VAL A 559 26.95 17.81 33.63
C VAL A 559 25.86 18.87 33.76
N TYR A 560 24.77 18.51 34.43
CA TYR A 560 23.58 19.33 34.63
C TYR A 560 23.37 19.63 36.12
N ASP A 561 22.60 20.69 36.42
CA ASP A 561 22.03 20.86 37.76
C ASP A 561 21.18 19.62 38.13
N TYR A 562 21.33 19.14 39.36
CA TYR A 562 20.55 18.00 39.85
C TYR A 562 19.10 18.42 40.17
N MET A 563 18.14 17.75 39.54
CA MET A 563 16.72 17.95 39.78
C MET A 563 16.25 17.00 40.88
N THR A 564 15.97 17.54 42.07
CA THR A 564 15.68 16.76 43.29
C THR A 564 14.43 15.90 43.17
N ASN A 565 13.41 16.40 42.47
CA ASN A 565 12.15 15.70 42.25
C ASN A 565 12.16 14.80 41.00
N LYS A 566 13.25 14.74 40.24
CA LYS A 566 13.36 13.91 39.01
C LYS A 566 12.31 14.31 37.96
N SER A 567 11.78 13.37 37.19
CA SER A 567 10.90 13.61 36.04
C SER A 567 9.40 13.59 36.39
N LEU A 568 8.60 14.30 35.59
CA LEU A 568 7.16 14.48 35.78
C LEU A 568 6.36 13.17 35.61
N ASP A 569 6.80 12.27 34.74
CA ASP A 569 6.16 10.95 34.53
C ASP A 569 6.07 10.13 35.83
N LEU A 570 7.07 10.25 36.71
CA LEU A 570 7.06 9.64 38.04
C LEU A 570 5.99 10.20 38.96
N PHE A 571 5.40 11.37 38.68
CA PHE A 571 4.29 11.93 39.44
C PHE A 571 2.95 11.79 38.74
N LEU A 572 2.94 11.54 37.43
CA LEU A 572 1.69 11.34 36.69
C LEU A 572 1.25 9.87 36.68
N PHE A 573 2.20 8.94 36.60
CA PHE A 573 1.89 7.53 36.29
C PHE A 573 2.28 6.54 37.38
N ASP A 574 3.12 6.92 38.36
CA ASP A 574 3.42 6.10 39.53
C ASP A 574 2.31 6.28 40.59
N PRO A 575 1.52 5.24 40.90
CA PRO A 575 0.43 5.32 41.87
C PRO A 575 0.85 5.86 43.24
N HIS A 576 2.09 5.60 43.68
CA HIS A 576 2.57 6.00 45.00
C HIS A 576 2.93 7.49 45.10
N ARG A 577 3.18 8.14 43.97
CA ARG A 577 3.60 9.55 43.90
C ARG A 577 2.51 10.45 43.32
N LYS A 578 1.49 9.87 42.70
CA LYS A 578 0.40 10.57 42.03
C LYS A 578 -0.38 11.52 42.93
N GLU A 579 -0.54 11.14 44.21
CA GLU A 579 -1.20 11.95 45.24
C GLU A 579 -0.44 13.24 45.61
N LEU A 580 0.87 13.32 45.31
CA LEU A 580 1.69 14.49 45.59
C LEU A 580 1.45 15.63 44.58
N LEU A 581 0.84 15.34 43.42
CA LEU A 581 0.68 16.26 42.32
C LEU A 581 -0.75 16.82 42.21
N LYS A 582 -1.06 17.77 43.09
CA LYS A 582 -2.35 18.49 43.13
C LYS A 582 -2.55 19.38 41.90
N TRP A 583 -3.80 19.80 41.65
CA TRP A 583 -4.16 20.63 40.49
C TRP A 583 -3.29 21.89 40.34
N THR A 584 -3.06 22.65 41.42
CA THR A 584 -2.23 23.84 41.37
C THR A 584 -0.80 23.55 40.89
N ASN A 585 -0.22 22.42 41.30
CA ASN A 585 1.10 22.01 40.81
C ASN A 585 1.04 21.66 39.33
N ARG A 586 0.00 20.95 38.88
CA ARG A 586 -0.20 20.60 37.47
C ARG A 586 -0.34 21.84 36.59
N LEU A 587 -1.12 22.83 37.03
CA LEU A 587 -1.29 24.08 36.31
C LEU A 587 0.03 24.86 36.20
N ASN A 588 0.77 25.01 37.31
CA ASN A 588 2.10 25.63 37.29
C ASN A 588 3.07 24.89 36.35
N ILE A 589 2.97 23.56 36.28
CA ILE A 589 3.78 22.76 35.36
C ILE A 589 3.39 23.02 33.91
N ILE A 590 2.09 23.03 33.59
CA ILE A 590 1.57 23.34 32.26
C ILE A 590 2.04 24.71 31.80
N GLU A 591 1.87 25.73 32.63
CA GLU A 591 2.29 27.10 32.34
C GLU A 591 3.81 27.19 32.16
N GLY A 592 4.59 26.59 33.06
CA GLY A 592 6.04 26.61 32.99
C GLY A 592 6.59 25.92 31.74
N VAL A 593 6.01 24.79 31.33
CA VAL A 593 6.38 24.11 30.08
C VAL A 593 6.01 24.98 28.87
N ALA A 594 4.82 25.59 28.86
CA ALA A 594 4.39 26.48 27.79
C ALA A 594 5.33 27.70 27.65
N GLN A 595 5.73 28.31 28.77
CA GLN A 595 6.70 29.41 28.80
C GLN A 595 8.08 28.98 28.31
N GLY A 596 8.55 27.79 28.70
CA GLY A 596 9.81 27.22 28.23
C GLY A 596 9.84 27.02 26.71
N LEU A 597 8.76 26.47 26.13
CA LEU A 597 8.63 26.31 24.67
C LEU A 597 8.50 27.65 23.95
N LEU A 598 7.71 28.59 24.49
CA LEU A 598 7.59 29.94 23.94
C LEU A 598 8.97 30.63 23.87
N TYR A 599 9.78 30.49 24.91
CA TYR A 599 11.15 30.96 24.89
C TYR A 599 11.96 30.31 23.76
N LEU A 600 11.91 28.98 23.61
CA LEU A 600 12.63 28.27 22.54
C LEU A 600 12.21 28.70 21.13
N HIS A 601 10.92 28.90 20.89
CA HIS A 601 10.39 29.22 19.56
C HIS A 601 10.55 30.69 19.16
N LYS A 602 10.45 31.61 20.14
CA LYS A 602 10.29 33.05 19.87
C LYS A 602 11.33 33.96 20.52
N TYR A 603 11.69 33.74 21.77
CA TYR A 603 12.49 34.70 22.55
C TYR A 603 13.97 34.33 22.71
N SER A 604 14.33 33.09 22.42
CA SER A 604 15.73 32.68 22.34
C SER A 604 16.38 33.27 21.09
N ARG A 605 17.70 33.47 21.15
CA ARG A 605 18.47 34.08 20.04
C ARG A 605 18.39 33.29 18.73
N LEU A 606 18.10 32.00 18.82
CA LEU A 606 17.97 31.08 17.71
C LEU A 606 16.65 30.34 17.91
N ARG A 607 15.80 30.24 16.89
CA ARG A 607 14.58 29.44 17.01
C ARG A 607 14.99 27.97 17.19
N VAL A 608 14.60 27.36 18.30
CA VAL A 608 14.92 25.97 18.63
C VAL A 608 13.64 25.13 18.64
N ILE A 609 13.62 24.05 17.85
CA ILE A 609 12.54 23.05 17.88
C ILE A 609 13.05 21.83 18.66
N HIS A 610 12.35 21.42 19.72
CA HIS A 610 12.76 20.39 20.67
C HIS A 610 12.68 18.98 20.08
N ARG A 611 11.54 18.64 19.45
CA ARG A 611 11.23 17.37 18.76
C ARG A 611 11.11 16.10 19.61
N ASP A 612 11.47 16.13 20.89
CA ASP A 612 11.23 15.02 21.83
C ASP A 612 10.61 15.49 23.15
N LEU A 613 9.56 16.32 23.09
CA LEU A 613 8.85 16.77 24.29
C LEU A 613 7.88 15.68 24.78
N LYS A 614 8.02 15.27 26.04
CA LYS A 614 7.22 14.24 26.72
C LYS A 614 7.37 14.34 28.24
N ALA A 615 6.51 13.66 29.00
CA ALA A 615 6.51 13.74 30.47
C ALA A 615 7.86 13.36 31.11
N SER A 616 8.56 12.33 30.59
CA SER A 616 9.87 11.90 31.11
C SER A 616 10.98 12.94 30.89
N ASN A 617 10.79 13.88 29.95
CA ASN A 617 11.75 14.93 29.62
C ASN A 617 11.43 16.25 30.32
N ILE A 618 10.37 16.31 31.15
CA ILE A 618 10.09 17.42 32.06
C ILE A 618 10.62 17.05 33.44
N LEU A 619 11.69 17.70 33.88
CA LEU A 619 12.25 17.52 35.22
C LEU A 619 11.66 18.55 36.18
N LEU A 620 11.66 18.23 37.47
CA LEU A 620 11.11 19.05 38.53
C LEU A 620 12.21 19.41 39.53
N ASP A 621 12.37 20.71 39.79
CA ASP A 621 13.25 21.19 40.85
C ASP A 621 12.63 21.01 42.25
N ASP A 622 13.33 21.46 43.27
CA ASP A 622 12.93 21.40 44.68
C ASP A 622 11.58 22.07 44.96
N ASN A 623 11.20 23.06 44.15
CA ASN A 623 9.96 23.80 44.27
C ASN A 623 8.84 23.26 43.35
N MET A 624 9.01 22.07 42.75
CA MET A 624 8.10 21.50 41.75
C MET A 624 7.96 22.36 40.48
N THR A 625 8.96 23.19 40.17
CA THR A 625 8.97 24.00 38.95
C THR A 625 9.45 23.14 37.77
N PRO A 626 8.75 23.14 36.63
CA PRO A 626 9.14 22.33 35.48
C PRO A 626 10.37 22.88 34.77
N LYS A 627 11.25 21.96 34.35
CA LYS A 627 12.42 22.21 33.51
C LYS A 627 12.41 21.26 32.31
N ILE A 628 12.31 21.79 31.10
CA ILE A 628 12.44 21.02 29.87
C ILE A 628 13.90 20.57 29.73
N SER A 629 14.08 19.29 29.42
CA SER A 629 15.37 18.61 29.32
C SER A 629 15.49 17.80 28.02
N ASP A 630 16.69 17.28 27.75
CA ASP A 630 16.99 16.36 26.63
C ASP A 630 16.93 16.98 25.21
N PHE A 631 17.83 17.94 24.97
CA PHE A 631 17.95 18.65 23.69
C PHE A 631 18.78 17.89 22.63
N GLY A 632 19.12 16.61 22.85
CA GLY A 632 19.92 15.82 21.90
C GLY A 632 19.31 15.77 20.49
N MET A 633 17.97 15.79 20.44
CA MET A 633 17.19 15.79 19.20
C MET A 633 16.81 17.18 18.69
N ALA A 634 17.13 18.25 19.39
CA ALA A 634 16.68 19.58 19.02
C ALA A 634 17.34 20.10 17.72
N ARG A 635 16.65 21.01 17.03
CA ARG A 635 17.13 21.65 15.79
C ARG A 635 17.13 23.17 15.88
N ILE A 636 18.13 23.79 15.26
CA ILE A 636 18.30 25.23 15.14
C ILE A 636 17.73 25.69 13.81
N PHE A 637 16.79 26.62 13.84
CA PHE A 637 16.24 27.29 12.67
C PHE A 637 16.81 28.71 12.58
N GLY A 638 17.17 29.12 11.35
CA GLY A 638 17.46 30.52 11.06
C GLY A 638 16.20 31.37 11.16
N ALA A 639 16.32 32.66 11.50
CA ALA A 639 15.18 33.54 11.73
C ALA A 639 14.21 33.67 10.53
N GLN A 640 14.66 33.32 9.31
CA GLN A 640 13.88 33.39 8.08
C GLN A 640 13.23 32.07 7.65
N VAL A 641 13.52 30.95 8.32
CA VAL A 641 13.02 29.62 7.96
C VAL A 641 11.90 29.21 8.93
N SER A 642 10.70 28.98 8.40
CA SER A 642 9.54 28.54 9.19
C SER A 642 9.41 27.02 9.27
N GLU A 643 9.87 26.29 8.25
CA GLU A 643 9.73 24.83 8.12
C GLU A 643 10.93 24.23 7.38
N GLU A 644 11.33 23.00 7.74
CA GLU A 644 12.39 22.22 7.08
C GLU A 644 12.01 20.75 6.95
N ASN A 645 12.45 20.09 5.87
CA ASN A 645 12.30 18.64 5.71
C ASN A 645 13.57 17.90 6.17
N THR A 646 13.38 16.76 6.84
CA THR A 646 14.48 15.88 7.26
C THR A 646 14.20 14.42 6.93
N ASN A 647 15.17 13.75 6.31
CA ASN A 647 15.13 12.30 6.10
C ASN A 647 15.44 11.50 7.38
N ARG A 648 15.83 12.19 8.46
CA ARG A 648 16.08 11.60 9.79
C ARG A 648 14.93 11.97 10.74
N ILE A 649 13.95 11.07 10.82
CA ILE A 649 12.82 11.13 11.74
C ILE A 649 13.25 10.53 13.07
N VAL A 650 13.16 11.32 14.13
CA VAL A 650 13.57 10.95 15.49
C VAL A 650 12.63 11.60 16.51
N GLY A 651 12.32 10.90 17.59
CA GLY A 651 11.41 11.37 18.65
C GLY A 651 10.62 10.21 19.24
N THR A 652 9.79 10.50 20.24
CA THR A 652 8.99 9.48 20.93
C THR A 652 7.64 9.25 20.25
N TYR A 653 7.34 8.00 19.91
CA TYR A 653 6.06 7.61 19.33
C TYR A 653 4.89 8.00 20.26
N GLY A 654 3.80 8.51 19.68
CA GLY A 654 2.66 9.04 20.43
C GLY A 654 2.73 10.54 20.71
N TYR A 655 3.92 11.15 20.68
CA TYR A 655 4.10 12.61 20.83
C TYR A 655 4.50 13.29 19.52
N MET A 656 4.90 12.52 18.50
CA MET A 656 5.25 13.05 17.18
C MET A 656 4.02 13.51 16.41
N SER A 657 4.09 14.70 15.81
CA SER A 657 3.04 15.19 14.92
C SER A 657 2.96 14.36 13.62
N PRO A 658 1.79 14.24 12.99
CA PRO A 658 1.59 13.41 11.80
C PRO A 658 2.50 13.82 10.63
N GLU A 659 2.60 15.11 10.35
CA GLU A 659 3.42 15.62 9.25
C GLU A 659 4.92 15.37 9.46
N TYR A 660 5.37 15.34 10.73
CA TYR A 660 6.74 14.99 11.07
C TYR A 660 6.97 13.47 10.96
N ALA A 661 6.05 12.67 11.47
CA ALA A 661 6.15 11.22 11.47
C ALA A 661 6.04 10.60 10.06
N LEU A 662 5.22 11.20 9.18
CA LEU A 662 4.98 10.70 7.83
C LEU A 662 5.97 11.27 6.82
N ASN A 663 6.21 12.59 6.86
CA ASN A 663 6.93 13.29 5.80
C ASN A 663 8.24 13.94 6.27
N GLY A 664 8.58 13.83 7.55
CA GLY A 664 9.79 14.44 8.12
C GLY A 664 9.76 15.97 8.15
N VAL A 665 8.58 16.59 8.13
CA VAL A 665 8.42 18.06 8.20
C VAL A 665 8.64 18.53 9.64
N VAL A 666 9.57 19.45 9.86
CA VAL A 666 9.88 20.02 11.17
C VAL A 666 9.50 21.49 11.20
N SER A 667 8.70 21.88 12.20
CA SER A 667 8.36 23.28 12.49
C SER A 667 8.06 23.47 13.98
N GLU A 668 7.78 24.71 14.41
CA GLU A 668 7.27 24.98 15.76
C GLU A 668 5.99 24.19 16.09
N LYS A 669 5.18 23.86 15.06
CA LYS A 669 3.94 23.12 15.21
C LYS A 669 4.15 21.65 15.56
N THR A 670 5.36 21.13 15.33
CA THR A 670 5.77 19.80 15.82
C THR A 670 5.79 19.77 17.34
N ASP A 671 6.42 20.76 17.98
CA ASP A 671 6.48 20.86 19.46
C ASP A 671 5.12 21.24 20.07
N VAL A 672 4.32 22.06 19.38
CA VAL A 672 2.94 22.39 19.81
C VAL A 672 2.09 21.13 19.91
N PHE A 673 2.20 20.22 18.93
CA PHE A 673 1.49 18.94 18.98
C PHE A 673 1.94 18.11 20.19
N SER A 674 3.25 17.95 20.40
CA SER A 674 3.79 17.21 21.55
C SER A 674 3.35 17.83 22.89
N PHE A 675 3.27 19.17 22.96
CA PHE A 675 2.75 19.88 24.13
C PHE A 675 1.28 19.58 24.38
N GLY A 676 0.45 19.54 23.34
CA GLY A 676 -0.96 19.18 23.45
C GLY A 676 -1.17 17.78 24.01
N VAL A 677 -0.37 16.80 23.56
CA VAL A 677 -0.37 15.44 24.12
C VAL A 677 0.01 15.46 25.59
N LEU A 678 1.13 16.11 25.93
CA LEU A 678 1.61 16.23 27.31
C LEU A 678 0.58 16.92 28.22
N LEU A 679 -0.12 17.94 27.73
CA LEU A 679 -1.16 18.65 28.47
C LEU A 679 -2.32 17.72 28.82
N LEU A 680 -2.79 16.90 27.87
CA LEU A 680 -3.84 15.90 28.11
C LEU A 680 -3.38 14.82 29.10
N GLU A 681 -2.11 14.40 29.05
CA GLU A 681 -1.54 13.47 30.04
C GLU A 681 -1.50 14.07 31.45
N ILE A 682 -1.13 15.35 31.57
CA ILE A 682 -1.09 16.04 32.87
C ILE A 682 -2.50 16.13 33.48
N ILE A 683 -3.52 16.45 32.68
CA ILE A 683 -4.90 16.59 33.17
C ILE A 683 -5.50 15.23 33.55
N SER A 684 -5.29 14.22 32.71
CA SER A 684 -5.89 12.89 32.90
C SER A 684 -5.12 11.99 33.86
N GLY A 685 -3.83 12.23 34.06
CA GLY A 685 -2.94 11.30 34.73
C GLY A 685 -2.86 9.93 34.02
N LYS A 686 -3.17 9.88 32.72
CA LYS A 686 -3.12 8.68 31.87
C LYS A 686 -2.03 8.84 30.82
N LYS A 687 -1.23 7.80 30.61
CA LYS A 687 -0.09 7.81 29.68
C LYS A 687 -0.55 7.47 28.28
N ASN A 688 -0.25 8.30 27.28
CA ASN A 688 -0.65 8.08 25.90
C ASN A 688 -0.07 6.76 25.33
N HIS A 689 -0.84 5.66 25.40
CA HIS A 689 -0.47 4.33 24.94
C HIS A 689 -1.19 3.94 23.64
N ARG A 690 -0.72 2.86 23.00
CA ARG A 690 -1.45 2.16 21.94
C ARG A 690 -2.57 1.34 22.59
N SER A 691 -3.79 1.88 22.59
CA SER A 691 -5.02 1.26 23.12
C SER A 691 -5.16 1.24 24.65
N TYR A 692 -6.30 1.73 25.14
CA TYR A 692 -6.78 1.55 26.51
C TYR A 692 -7.90 0.49 26.59
N ASP A 693 -8.38 -0.01 25.45
CA ASP A 693 -9.60 -0.82 25.37
C ASP A 693 -9.51 -1.82 24.20
N SER A 694 -9.85 -3.08 24.46
CA SER A 694 -9.92 -4.15 23.45
C SER A 694 -11.10 -3.98 22.49
N GLU A 695 -12.12 -3.20 22.85
CA GLU A 695 -13.33 -3.00 22.03
C GLU A 695 -13.32 -1.68 21.24
N ARG A 696 -12.50 -0.68 21.65
CA ARG A 696 -12.37 0.63 20.97
C ARG A 696 -10.93 1.18 21.07
N PRO A 697 -10.06 0.99 20.07
CA PRO A 697 -8.63 1.30 20.18
C PRO A 697 -8.33 2.79 19.96
N LEU A 698 -8.91 3.69 20.77
CA LEU A 698 -8.55 5.10 20.76
C LEU A 698 -7.32 5.35 21.65
N ASN A 699 -6.37 6.12 21.13
CA ASN A 699 -5.29 6.68 21.94
C ASN A 699 -5.83 7.83 22.82
N LEU A 700 -5.01 8.41 23.71
CA LEU A 700 -5.47 9.44 24.66
C LEU A 700 -6.09 10.65 23.95
N ILE A 701 -5.54 11.02 22.79
CA ILE A 701 -6.05 12.12 21.97
C ILE A 701 -7.47 11.83 21.48
N GLY A 702 -7.70 10.61 20.98
CA GLY A 702 -9.01 10.20 20.51
C GLY A 702 -10.05 10.14 21.63
N LEU A 703 -9.67 9.61 22.80
CA LEU A 703 -10.52 9.60 23.99
C LEU A 703 -10.90 11.01 24.42
N ALA A 704 -9.93 11.93 24.46
CA ALA A 704 -10.17 13.33 24.84
C ALA A 704 -11.09 14.05 23.84
N TRP A 705 -10.94 13.76 22.54
CA TRP A 705 -11.80 14.32 21.49
C TRP A 705 -13.24 13.85 21.61
N GLU A 706 -13.46 12.54 21.76
CA GLU A 706 -14.79 11.94 21.91
C GLU A 706 -15.51 12.55 23.13
N MET A 707 -14.87 12.49 24.30
CA MET A 707 -15.42 13.06 25.54
C MET A 707 -15.71 14.56 25.40
N TRP A 708 -14.83 15.33 24.77
CA TRP A 708 -15.06 16.76 24.56
C TRP A 708 -16.23 17.02 23.60
N SER A 709 -16.32 16.28 22.50
CA SER A 709 -17.39 16.43 21.49
C SER A 709 -18.78 16.08 22.03
N GLU A 710 -18.84 15.15 23.00
CA GLU A 710 -20.08 14.74 23.67
C GLU A 710 -20.45 15.64 24.87
N GLY A 711 -19.66 16.68 25.18
CA GLY A 711 -19.88 17.54 26.35
C GLY A 711 -19.48 16.90 27.69
N ARG A 712 -18.71 15.80 27.64
CA ARG A 712 -18.27 14.98 28.77
C ARG A 712 -16.78 15.17 29.13
N ALA A 713 -16.14 16.23 28.64
CA ALA A 713 -14.69 16.43 28.78
C ALA A 713 -14.18 16.42 30.24
N LEU A 714 -14.99 16.81 31.22
CA LEU A 714 -14.62 16.73 32.64
C LEU A 714 -14.40 15.30 33.15
N GLU A 715 -14.95 14.28 32.48
CA GLU A 715 -14.71 12.86 32.81
C GLU A 715 -13.27 12.41 32.48
N LEU A 716 -12.54 13.21 31.68
CA LEU A 716 -11.13 12.94 31.37
C LEU A 716 -10.21 13.20 32.57
N VAL A 717 -10.65 14.03 33.53
CA VAL A 717 -9.85 14.52 34.64
C VAL A 717 -9.47 13.37 35.57
N ASP A 718 -8.21 13.39 36.01
CA ASP A 718 -7.70 12.42 36.96
C ASP A 718 -8.54 12.40 38.26
N PRO A 719 -9.11 11.25 38.66
CA PRO A 719 -10.01 11.17 39.82
C PRO A 719 -9.39 11.69 41.13
N ILE A 720 -8.06 11.61 41.27
CA ILE A 720 -7.32 12.13 42.43
C ILE A 720 -7.49 13.65 42.60
N LEU A 721 -7.94 14.36 41.56
CA LEU A 721 -8.15 15.80 41.57
C LEU A 721 -9.58 16.21 41.99
N GLU A 722 -10.53 15.28 42.11
CA GLU A 722 -11.96 15.56 42.37
C GLU A 722 -12.22 16.34 43.68
N ASP A 723 -11.35 16.19 44.69
CA ASP A 723 -11.48 16.83 46.02
C ASP A 723 -10.81 18.22 46.14
N SER A 724 -10.18 18.72 45.07
CA SER A 724 -9.45 19.99 45.11
C SER A 724 -10.33 21.19 44.73
N SER A 725 -10.16 22.34 45.38
CA SER A 725 -10.91 23.60 45.17
C SER A 725 -10.58 24.30 43.84
N HIS A 726 -10.48 23.55 42.74
CA HIS A 726 -10.12 24.05 41.42
C HIS A 726 -11.35 24.56 40.66
N SER A 727 -11.17 25.55 39.80
CA SER A 727 -12.25 26.02 38.94
C SER A 727 -12.45 25.01 37.80
N LYS A 728 -13.62 24.39 37.70
CA LYS A 728 -13.99 23.53 36.56
C LYS A 728 -13.74 24.20 35.20
N ASN A 729 -13.80 25.54 35.18
CA ASN A 729 -13.51 26.34 33.98
C ASN A 729 -12.03 26.28 33.59
N GLU A 730 -11.09 26.31 34.55
CA GLU A 730 -9.64 26.21 34.29
C GLU A 730 -9.30 24.86 33.67
N VAL A 731 -9.87 23.79 34.21
CA VAL A 731 -9.66 22.42 33.72
C VAL A 731 -10.20 22.26 32.31
N MET A 732 -11.45 22.68 32.07
CA MET A 732 -12.05 22.65 30.73
C MET A 732 -11.26 23.47 29.72
N ARG A 733 -10.75 24.63 30.14
CA ARG A 733 -9.90 25.48 29.32
C ARG A 733 -8.60 24.77 28.92
N CYS A 734 -7.95 24.09 29.87
CA CYS A 734 -6.75 23.30 29.59
C CYS A 734 -7.02 22.14 28.62
N ILE A 735 -8.13 21.40 28.79
CA ILE A 735 -8.52 20.32 27.85
C ILE A 735 -8.73 20.87 26.45
N HIS A 736 -9.45 21.99 26.34
CA HIS A 736 -9.75 22.64 25.08
C HIS A 736 -8.48 23.15 24.37
N VAL A 737 -7.56 23.78 25.11
CA VAL A 737 -6.25 24.18 24.57
C VAL A 737 -5.43 22.96 24.15
N GLY A 738 -5.48 21.86 24.91
CA GLY A 738 -4.86 20.59 24.54
C GLY A 738 -5.34 20.09 23.18
N LEU A 739 -6.65 20.09 22.96
CA LEU A 739 -7.27 19.70 21.68
C LEU A 739 -6.91 20.66 20.54
N LEU A 740 -6.83 21.97 20.78
CA LEU A 740 -6.33 22.94 19.78
C LEU A 740 -4.86 22.68 19.39
N CYS A 741 -4.06 22.14 20.30
CA CYS A 741 -2.66 21.83 20.04
C CYS A 741 -2.46 20.53 19.22
N VAL A 742 -3.37 19.56 19.30
CA VAL A 742 -3.25 18.24 18.64
C VAL A 742 -4.05 18.10 17.33
N GLN A 743 -4.41 19.23 16.72
CA GLN A 743 -5.11 19.27 15.42
C GLN A 743 -4.34 18.52 14.33
N ASP A 744 -5.05 17.85 13.43
CA ASP A 744 -4.43 17.08 12.34
C ASP A 744 -3.54 17.96 11.46
N GLN A 745 -4.10 19.06 10.98
CA GLN A 745 -3.38 20.00 10.13
C GLN A 745 -2.52 20.96 10.98
N ALA A 746 -1.21 21.00 10.76
CA ALA A 746 -0.27 21.85 11.49
C ALA A 746 -0.63 23.36 11.47
N LYS A 747 -1.26 23.83 10.39
CA LYS A 747 -1.73 25.22 10.25
C LYS A 747 -2.85 25.59 11.23
N ASP A 748 -3.66 24.62 11.65
CA ASP A 748 -4.79 24.82 12.55
C ASP A 748 -4.37 24.86 14.03
N ARG A 749 -3.14 24.43 14.33
CA ARG A 749 -2.57 24.49 15.68
C ARG A 749 -2.16 25.93 16.03
N PRO A 750 -2.38 26.40 17.27
CA PRO A 750 -1.93 27.72 17.72
C PRO A 750 -0.40 27.83 17.77
N SER A 751 0.14 29.04 17.87
CA SER A 751 1.55 29.22 18.27
C SER A 751 1.69 29.10 19.78
N MET A 752 2.88 28.82 20.32
CA MET A 752 3.07 28.78 21.78
C MET A 752 2.80 30.13 22.46
N SER A 753 2.89 31.24 21.71
CA SER A 753 2.51 32.58 22.21
C SER A 753 1.01 32.66 22.43
N ASP A 754 0.23 32.09 21.51
CA ASP A 754 -1.22 32.02 21.62
C ASP A 754 -1.60 31.05 22.74
N VAL A 755 -0.97 29.87 22.81
CA VAL A 755 -1.20 28.87 23.88
C VAL A 755 -1.01 29.49 25.26
N VAL A 756 0.08 30.23 25.50
CA VAL A 756 0.29 30.92 26.79
C VAL A 756 -0.83 31.91 27.07
N SER A 757 -1.20 32.75 26.10
CA SER A 757 -2.30 33.70 26.26
C SER A 757 -3.64 33.00 26.49
N MET A 758 -3.86 31.85 25.85
CA MET A 758 -5.05 31.04 26.03
C MET A 758 -5.08 30.46 27.42
N LEU A 759 -3.97 29.97 27.98
CA LEU A 759 -3.95 29.40 29.32
C LEU A 759 -4.12 30.46 30.44
N THR A 760 -3.53 31.65 30.28
CA THR A 760 -3.47 32.64 31.38
C THR A 760 -4.57 33.72 31.36
N ASN A 761 -5.36 33.84 30.28
CA ASN A 761 -6.40 34.86 30.16
C ASN A 761 -7.80 34.24 30.16
N ASP A 762 -8.44 34.18 31.32
CA ASP A 762 -9.77 33.58 31.50
C ASP A 762 -10.87 34.21 30.63
N ASN A 763 -10.72 35.48 30.26
CA ASN A 763 -11.71 36.22 29.48
C ASN A 763 -11.53 36.06 27.96
N LEU A 764 -10.46 35.39 27.51
CA LEU A 764 -10.23 35.17 26.09
C LEU A 764 -11.13 34.06 25.56
N HIS A 765 -11.96 34.38 24.57
CA HIS A 765 -12.80 33.43 23.85
C HIS A 765 -11.94 32.53 22.95
N LEU A 766 -12.06 31.21 23.12
CA LEU A 766 -11.26 30.22 22.39
C LEU A 766 -12.01 29.72 21.14
N PRO A 767 -11.30 29.50 20.01
CA PRO A 767 -11.90 28.90 18.82
C PRO A 767 -12.22 27.42 19.07
N ALA A 768 -13.27 26.90 18.44
CA ALA A 768 -13.61 25.49 18.54
C ALA A 768 -12.51 24.59 17.91
N PRO A 769 -11.99 23.58 18.63
CA PRO A 769 -11.08 22.57 18.08
C PRO A 769 -11.74 21.84 16.90
N LYS A 770 -10.97 21.60 15.83
CA LYS A 770 -11.36 20.66 14.75
C LYS A 770 -10.82 19.27 15.09
N GLN A 771 -11.10 18.32 14.21
CA GLN A 771 -10.72 16.93 14.39
C GLN A 771 -9.18 16.76 14.54
N PRO A 772 -8.69 16.09 15.60
CA PRO A 772 -7.28 15.82 15.79
C PRO A 772 -6.81 14.65 14.91
N ALA A 773 -5.49 14.47 14.79
CA ALA A 773 -4.94 13.33 14.05
C ALA A 773 -5.14 12.01 14.82
N PHE A 774 -5.91 11.08 14.26
CA PHE A 774 -6.06 9.73 14.80
C PHE A 774 -5.00 8.79 14.23
N PHE A 775 -4.24 8.13 15.10
CA PHE A 775 -3.59 6.86 14.74
C PHE A 775 -4.54 5.72 15.12
N ILE A 776 -5.41 5.29 14.20
CA ILE A 776 -6.13 4.02 14.35
C ILE A 776 -5.12 2.92 14.01
N GLY A 777 -4.69 2.16 15.02
CA GLY A 777 -3.97 0.91 14.78
C GLY A 777 -4.90 -0.04 14.04
N LEU A 778 -4.44 -0.60 12.91
CA LEU A 778 -5.08 -1.75 12.28
C LEU A 778 -5.29 -2.84 13.34
N VAL A 779 -6.53 -3.01 13.81
CA VAL A 779 -6.93 -4.17 14.60
C VAL A 779 -7.26 -5.27 13.62
N ALA A 780 -6.47 -6.34 13.68
CA ALA A 780 -6.89 -7.65 13.20
C ALA A 780 -8.17 -8.01 13.96
N THR A 781 -9.28 -8.09 13.24
CA THR A 781 -10.56 -8.55 13.79
C THR A 781 -10.43 -10.02 14.18
N GLN A 782 -10.49 -10.28 15.49
CA GLN A 782 -10.90 -11.56 16.05
C GLN A 782 -12.19 -11.31 16.84
N GLU A 783 -13.27 -11.94 16.42
CA GLU A 783 -14.43 -12.30 17.26
C GLU A 783 -14.50 -13.84 17.30
N PRO A 784 -15.20 -14.47 18.27
CA PRO A 784 -14.73 -14.80 19.60
C PRO A 784 -14.46 -16.31 19.73
N GLU A 785 -13.54 -16.68 20.62
CA GLU A 785 -13.26 -18.08 20.98
C GLU A 785 -14.45 -18.76 21.69
N LYS A 786 -14.71 -20.02 21.31
CA LYS A 786 -15.14 -21.07 22.26
C LYS A 786 -14.00 -22.08 22.37
N GLU A 787 -13.58 -22.30 23.62
CA GLU A 787 -12.35 -22.95 24.07
C GLU A 787 -12.26 -24.48 23.86
N GLN A 788 -11.01 -24.95 24.09
CA GLN A 788 -10.50 -26.29 24.44
C GLN A 788 -9.92 -27.11 23.27
N GLU A 789 -8.68 -27.61 23.29
CA GLU A 789 -7.58 -27.63 24.27
C GLU A 789 -6.29 -28.09 23.53
N ILE A 790 -5.14 -27.48 23.88
CA ILE A 790 -3.85 -28.14 24.18
C ILE A 790 -2.83 -28.52 23.05
N LYS A 791 -1.64 -27.89 23.20
CA LYS A 791 -0.21 -28.31 23.00
C LYS A 791 0.53 -28.08 21.67
N ASP A 792 1.37 -27.02 21.68
CA ASP A 792 2.87 -27.00 21.55
C ASP A 792 3.52 -27.53 20.23
N PRO A 793 4.80 -27.30 19.89
CA PRO A 793 5.78 -26.22 20.16
C PRO A 793 6.38 -25.61 18.86
N ASN A 794 7.08 -24.47 18.99
CA ASN A 794 8.06 -23.89 18.05
C ASN A 794 7.58 -22.96 16.92
N LEU A 795 7.55 -21.65 17.21
CA LEU A 795 7.74 -20.60 16.20
C LEU A 795 8.94 -19.71 16.54
N LYS A 796 10.01 -19.84 15.75
CA LYS A 796 11.15 -18.91 15.71
C LYS A 796 10.88 -17.80 14.68
N LYS A 797 11.01 -16.55 15.17
CA LYS A 797 10.94 -15.25 14.47
C LYS A 797 12.03 -15.03 13.41
N CYS A 798 11.73 -14.19 12.42
CA CYS A 798 12.66 -13.26 11.73
C CYS A 798 11.83 -12.11 11.11
N SER A 799 11.74 -10.89 11.68
CA SER A 799 12.66 -9.74 11.78
C SER A 799 12.92 -8.97 10.47
N ILE A 800 12.32 -7.78 10.38
CA ILE A 800 12.67 -6.68 9.47
C ILE A 800 13.46 -5.66 10.28
N LYS A 801 14.71 -5.40 9.90
CA LYS A 801 15.60 -4.41 10.53
C LYS A 801 15.65 -3.14 9.70
N HIS A 802 15.28 -2.01 10.31
CA HIS A 802 15.96 -0.70 10.28
C HIS A 802 15.05 0.43 10.82
N LEU A 803 14.50 0.23 12.02
CA LEU A 803 13.86 1.24 12.84
C LEU A 803 14.58 1.22 14.19
N SER A 804 15.28 2.29 14.55
CA SER A 804 15.80 2.46 15.92
C SER A 804 14.72 3.13 16.76
N ILE A 805 13.76 2.33 17.21
CA ILE A 805 12.73 2.72 18.19
C ILE A 805 13.33 2.44 19.57
N SER A 806 13.40 3.47 20.41
CA SER A 806 13.67 3.28 21.83
C SER A 806 12.36 2.96 22.54
N GLU A 807 12.11 1.69 22.78
CA GLU A 807 11.03 1.18 23.63
C GLU A 807 11.55 1.19 25.09
N MET A 808 10.81 1.79 26.03
CA MET A 808 11.10 1.72 27.47
C MET A 808 10.12 0.75 28.11
N GLU A 809 10.61 -0.40 28.55
CA GLU A 809 9.90 -1.27 29.51
C GLU A 809 10.21 -0.83 30.95
N PRO A 810 9.21 -0.75 31.84
CA PRO A 810 9.43 -0.50 33.26
C PRO A 810 9.96 -1.74 33.99
N ARG A 811 10.88 -1.52 34.94
CA ARG A 811 11.11 -2.43 36.08
C ARG A 811 10.44 -1.86 37.31
#